data_AF-A0A9D3SUR3-F1
#
_entry.id   AF-A0A9D3SUR3-F1
#
_cell.length_a   1.000
_cell.length_b   1.000
_cell.length_c   1.000
_cell.angle_alpha   90.00
_cell.angle_beta   90.00
_cell.angle_gamma   90.00
#
_symmetry.space_group_name_H-M   'P 1'
#
loop_
_entity.id
_entity.type
_entity.pdbx_description
1 polymer ?
#
loop_
_entity_poly.entity_id
_entity_poly.type
_entity_poly.pdbx_seq_one_letter_code
_entity_poly.pdbx_strand_id
1 'polypeptide(L)'
;MLSFLTARKTGVDDPVRLRRAESTRRVLSLELNHDRDVERIHGNGVNCIDIEVIEGRYMLSGGSDGVIVIYDLENSCKKSHYTCKAVCTVGRSNRHVHKFSVETVQWYPYDTGMFVSSSFDKSLKVWDTETLKPADVFQFDGNVYCHHMSPIARKHSLIAVGTKDPKVQLCDLKSGSRIHILQGHRGEILSVQWSPRYEHILATASTDGRVCMWDVRRAAGSLFTLDQYNGDKSKASSEAVNTAHNGRVNGLCFTDDGLYLLTTGTDDRMRLWNSATGHNTLVNYGKVVNESRKGVKFTVSRGCNPEFVFVPCGSSVAVYSLYTGKLVTTLRGHYNNVDCCEFHPDYQELYSGGKDCNILAWVPVLRQPDVEDEGKKGGAQAAVNPAFEDAWSINLRREEQAEMAFNQLTSTAVQLYDEWIKGADPRTEDWLLMSSPLPQTIIISAYIYFVMSLGPRLMENKKPFDLKKVLMIYNFSVVALSLYMCYEFVMSGWGTGYSFGCDLVDYSHSPQAMRMAHTCWLYYFSKFIEMLDTVFFVLRKKNNQISFLHVFHHSIMPFTWWFGVRFAAGGLGTFHALLNCIVHVIMYIYYGLSALGPAYEKFLWWKKHLTTIQLTQFVIVTTHIGQYFFMKDCPYQYPIFVYIIGLYGLVFICLFLNFWYHAYTKGKRLPKVLRSTDKVQNNNSISLSKHD
;
A
#
# COMPACT_ATOMS: atom_id res chain seq x y z
N MET A 1 -4.90 35.92 -12.60
CA MET A 1 -6.32 35.48 -12.58
C MET A 1 -6.96 35.49 -13.97
N LEU A 2 -6.90 36.58 -14.74
CA LEU A 2 -7.48 36.61 -16.10
C LEU A 2 -6.85 35.58 -17.05
N SER A 3 -5.53 35.39 -16.98
CA SER A 3 -4.81 34.33 -17.71
C SER A 3 -5.32 32.94 -17.34
N PHE A 4 -5.46 32.64 -16.05
CA PHE A 4 -6.04 31.39 -15.54
C PHE A 4 -7.45 31.13 -16.09
N LEU A 5 -8.33 32.13 -16.08
CA LEU A 5 -9.69 32.00 -16.61
C LEU A 5 -9.70 31.78 -18.13
N THR A 6 -8.79 32.46 -18.84
CA THR A 6 -8.68 32.33 -20.29
C THR A 6 -8.16 30.94 -20.65
N ALA A 7 -7.05 30.50 -20.06
CA ALA A 7 -6.47 29.17 -20.28
C ALA A 7 -7.46 28.04 -19.97
N ARG A 8 -8.24 28.16 -18.89
CA ARG A 8 -9.29 27.20 -18.54
C ARG A 8 -10.44 27.19 -19.54
N LYS A 9 -10.85 28.36 -20.05
CA LYS A 9 -11.94 28.47 -21.05
C LYS A 9 -11.53 27.96 -22.43
N THR A 10 -10.31 28.26 -22.84
CA THR A 10 -9.76 27.83 -24.14
C THR A 10 -9.29 26.38 -24.11
N GLY A 11 -9.16 25.76 -22.93
CA GLY A 11 -8.71 24.38 -22.77
C GLY A 11 -7.23 24.19 -23.09
N VAL A 12 -6.43 25.26 -22.99
CA VAL A 12 -4.98 25.21 -23.24
C VAL A 12 -4.27 24.36 -22.19
N ASP A 13 -4.68 24.49 -20.93
CA ASP A 13 -4.16 23.72 -19.81
C ASP A 13 -5.25 22.87 -19.16
N ASP A 14 -4.85 21.74 -18.57
CA ASP A 14 -5.74 20.89 -17.78
C ASP A 14 -6.38 21.68 -16.60
N PRO A 15 -7.73 21.73 -16.51
CA PRO A 15 -8.42 22.45 -15.43
C PRO A 15 -8.02 22.00 -14.02
N VAL A 16 -7.66 20.73 -13.81
CA VAL A 16 -7.25 20.23 -12.50
C VAL A 16 -5.85 20.73 -12.14
N ARG A 17 -4.92 20.72 -13.10
CA ARG A 17 -3.59 21.36 -12.96
C ARG A 17 -3.73 22.84 -12.62
N LEU A 18 -4.57 23.57 -13.35
CA LEU A 18 -4.82 24.99 -13.09
C LEU A 18 -5.38 25.21 -11.67
N ARG A 19 -6.37 24.40 -11.24
CA ARG A 19 -6.93 24.47 -9.88
C ARG A 19 -5.84 24.28 -8.82
N ARG A 20 -4.98 23.27 -8.96
CA ARG A 20 -3.88 23.01 -8.02
C ARG A 20 -2.90 24.17 -7.94
N ALA A 21 -2.53 24.75 -9.09
CA ALA A 21 -1.64 25.90 -9.15
C ALA A 21 -2.24 27.13 -8.45
N GLU A 22 -3.53 27.39 -8.66
CA GLU A 22 -4.24 28.49 -7.99
C GLU A 22 -4.38 28.23 -6.48
N SER A 23 -4.67 27.00 -6.06
CA SER A 23 -4.70 26.63 -4.64
C SER A 23 -3.33 26.83 -3.98
N THR A 24 -2.22 26.47 -4.63
CA THR A 24 -0.87 26.78 -4.15
C THR A 24 -0.64 28.29 -4.04
N ARG A 25 -1.07 29.08 -5.04
CA ARG A 25 -0.97 30.55 -5.01
C ARG A 25 -1.68 31.13 -3.80
N ARG A 26 -2.85 30.60 -3.45
CA ARG A 26 -3.62 31.00 -2.26
C ARG A 26 -2.89 30.65 -0.96
N VAL A 27 -2.37 29.43 -0.83
CA VAL A 27 -1.61 29.01 0.36
C VAL A 27 -0.37 29.90 0.60
N LEU A 28 0.31 30.32 -0.47
CA LEU A 28 1.45 31.23 -0.37
C LEU A 28 1.09 32.64 0.13
N SER A 29 -0.16 33.07 -0.05
CA SER A 29 -0.65 34.40 0.34
C SER A 29 -1.52 34.36 1.60
N LEU A 30 -1.31 33.36 2.44
CA LEU A 30 -2.10 33.12 3.64
C LEU A 30 -1.66 34.08 4.77
N GLU A 31 -2.62 34.84 5.30
CA GLU A 31 -2.41 35.87 6.31
C GLU A 31 -3.48 35.77 7.41
N LEU A 32 -3.27 36.47 8.53
CA LEU A 32 -4.25 36.51 9.62
C LEU A 32 -5.53 37.19 9.14
N ASN A 33 -6.67 36.53 9.29
CA ASN A 33 -7.93 37.15 8.95
C ASN A 33 -8.41 38.06 10.09
N HIS A 34 -8.44 39.37 9.85
CA HIS A 34 -8.99 40.34 10.80
C HIS A 34 -10.51 40.47 10.72
N ASP A 35 -11.13 39.97 9.66
CA ASP A 35 -12.58 40.03 9.45
C ASP A 35 -13.30 38.77 9.98
N ARG A 36 -12.56 37.72 10.34
CA ARG A 36 -13.12 36.46 10.84
C ARG A 36 -12.63 36.14 12.24
N ASP A 37 -13.54 36.24 13.19
CA ASP A 37 -13.33 35.82 14.56
C ASP A 37 -13.86 34.40 14.80
N VAL A 38 -13.34 33.71 15.82
CA VAL A 38 -13.92 32.48 16.35
C VAL A 38 -14.38 32.76 17.78
N GLU A 39 -15.62 32.39 18.10
CA GLU A 39 -16.21 32.67 19.40
C GLU A 39 -15.38 32.07 20.54
N ARG A 40 -15.09 32.88 21.57
CA ARG A 40 -14.20 32.50 22.67
C ARG A 40 -14.98 31.81 23.78
N ILE A 41 -14.90 30.48 23.85
CA ILE A 41 -15.57 29.69 24.89
C ILE A 41 -14.58 28.97 25.81
N HIS A 42 -13.42 28.58 25.29
CA HIS A 42 -12.42 27.90 26.09
C HIS A 42 -11.83 28.84 27.15
N GLY A 43 -11.84 28.39 28.40
CA GLY A 43 -11.25 29.13 29.52
C GLY A 43 -9.75 28.93 29.67
N ASN A 44 -9.19 27.92 29.00
CA ASN A 44 -7.77 27.59 28.96
C ASN A 44 -7.32 27.32 27.50
N GLY A 45 -6.03 27.07 27.29
CA GLY A 45 -5.46 26.82 25.96
C GLY A 45 -6.16 25.72 25.16
N VAL A 46 -6.21 25.91 23.84
CA VAL A 46 -6.83 24.98 22.88
C VAL A 46 -5.78 23.96 22.42
N ASN A 47 -5.92 22.70 22.82
CA ASN A 47 -4.91 21.66 22.53
C ASN A 47 -5.11 21.02 21.16
N CYS A 48 -6.34 21.00 20.65
CA CYS A 48 -6.69 20.32 19.40
C CYS A 48 -7.89 20.96 18.72
N ILE A 49 -7.89 20.88 17.40
CA ILE A 49 -8.95 21.32 16.50
C ILE A 49 -9.10 20.23 15.43
N ASP A 50 -10.33 19.94 15.01
CA ASP A 50 -10.59 19.05 13.88
C ASP A 50 -11.76 19.59 13.04
N ILE A 51 -11.57 19.64 11.73
CA ILE A 51 -12.57 20.13 10.78
C ILE A 51 -13.28 18.93 10.17
N GLU A 52 -14.59 19.03 10.00
CA GLU A 52 -15.42 17.99 9.41
C GLU A 52 -14.90 17.58 8.02
N VAL A 53 -14.82 16.27 7.77
CA VAL A 53 -14.20 15.72 6.55
C VAL A 53 -15.11 15.82 5.31
N ILE A 54 -16.44 15.84 5.49
CA ILE A 54 -17.40 15.72 4.37
C ILE A 54 -17.74 17.09 3.78
N GLU A 55 -18.28 18.00 4.58
CA GLU A 55 -18.67 19.35 4.11
C GLU A 55 -17.67 20.44 4.49
N GLY A 56 -16.77 20.19 5.46
CA GLY A 56 -15.84 21.21 5.96
C GLY A 56 -16.51 22.32 6.77
N ARG A 57 -17.81 22.21 7.06
CA ARG A 57 -18.60 23.29 7.65
C ARG A 57 -18.41 23.39 9.16
N TYR A 58 -18.41 22.26 9.86
CA TYR A 58 -18.31 22.25 11.32
C TYR A 58 -16.89 21.97 11.79
N MET A 59 -16.51 22.62 12.89
CA MET A 59 -15.19 22.46 13.51
C MET A 59 -15.33 22.10 14.98
N LEU A 60 -14.61 21.06 15.41
CA LEU A 60 -14.46 20.70 16.81
C LEU A 60 -13.23 21.35 17.41
N SER A 61 -13.31 21.72 18.68
CA SER A 61 -12.14 22.09 19.47
C SER A 61 -12.15 21.45 20.85
N GLY A 62 -10.98 21.07 21.33
CA GLY A 62 -10.75 20.53 22.66
C GLY A 62 -9.81 21.43 23.47
N GLY A 63 -10.26 21.83 24.66
CA GLY A 63 -9.51 22.71 25.53
C GLY A 63 -8.86 22.01 26.72
N SER A 64 -7.84 22.67 27.28
CA SER A 64 -7.21 22.29 28.56
C SER A 64 -8.15 22.41 29.76
N ASP A 65 -9.30 23.05 29.59
CA ASP A 65 -10.39 23.19 30.56
C ASP A 65 -11.33 21.99 30.63
N GLY A 66 -11.15 20.97 29.79
CA GLY A 66 -12.03 19.80 29.73
C GLY A 66 -13.26 19.98 28.84
N VAL A 67 -13.37 21.14 28.17
CA VAL A 67 -14.53 21.51 27.35
C VAL A 67 -14.30 21.09 25.89
N ILE A 68 -15.39 20.69 25.24
CA ILE A 68 -15.45 20.45 23.80
C ILE A 68 -16.44 21.43 23.20
N VAL A 69 -16.07 22.09 22.11
CA VAL A 69 -16.94 23.05 21.41
C VAL A 69 -17.07 22.64 19.95
N ILE A 70 -18.28 22.81 19.39
CA ILE A 70 -18.58 22.63 17.97
C ILE A 70 -18.91 24.01 17.39
N TYR A 71 -18.15 24.48 16.42
CA TYR A 71 -18.36 25.75 15.72
C TYR A 71 -18.95 25.53 14.33
N ASP A 72 -19.79 26.46 13.89
CA ASP A 72 -20.16 26.64 12.48
C ASP A 72 -19.17 27.64 11.86
N LEU A 73 -18.41 27.18 10.86
CA LEU A 73 -17.43 28.01 10.16
C LEU A 73 -18.07 28.84 9.04
N GLU A 74 -19.30 28.54 8.65
CA GLU A 74 -19.96 29.21 7.53
C GLU A 74 -20.50 30.58 7.91
N ASN A 75 -20.47 31.49 6.93
CA ASN A 75 -21.00 32.83 7.11
C ASN A 75 -22.46 32.91 6.65
N SER A 76 -23.38 32.93 7.62
CA SER A 76 -24.81 33.17 7.36
C SER A 76 -25.17 34.65 7.23
N CYS A 77 -24.24 35.58 7.51
CA CYS A 77 -24.46 37.01 7.42
C CYS A 77 -24.15 37.55 6.02
N LYS A 78 -24.88 38.58 5.58
CA LYS A 78 -24.60 39.29 4.31
C LYS A 78 -23.30 40.13 4.32
N LYS A 79 -22.57 40.18 5.44
CA LYS A 79 -21.36 40.98 5.61
C LYS A 79 -20.12 40.10 5.43
N SER A 80 -19.03 40.66 4.91
CA SER A 80 -17.76 39.93 4.76
C SER A 80 -17.12 39.56 6.10
N HIS A 81 -17.32 40.38 7.13
CA HIS A 81 -16.89 40.09 8.50
C HIS A 81 -17.93 39.28 9.25
N TYR A 82 -17.49 38.22 9.93
CA TYR A 82 -18.35 37.38 10.75
C TYR A 82 -17.57 36.63 11.83
N THR A 83 -18.29 36.17 12.84
CA THR A 83 -17.73 35.33 13.91
C THR A 83 -18.24 33.91 13.72
N CYS A 84 -17.34 32.94 13.74
CA CYS A 84 -17.67 31.51 13.76
C CYS A 84 -18.29 31.21 15.13
N LYS A 85 -19.61 30.97 15.15
CA LYS A 85 -20.37 30.76 16.38
C LYS A 85 -20.30 29.32 16.84
N ALA A 86 -20.30 29.11 18.15
CA ALA A 86 -20.49 27.76 18.67
C ALA A 86 -21.95 27.33 18.56
N VAL A 87 -22.14 26.21 17.89
CA VAL A 87 -23.45 25.53 17.78
C VAL A 87 -23.74 24.77 19.06
N CYS A 88 -22.75 24.00 19.52
CA CYS A 88 -22.85 23.14 20.68
C CYS A 88 -21.62 23.26 21.57
N THR A 89 -21.80 23.06 22.88
CA THR A 89 -20.69 23.05 23.83
C THR A 89 -20.93 21.97 24.90
N VAL A 90 -19.99 21.05 25.02
CA VAL A 90 -19.90 20.13 26.16
C VAL A 90 -19.15 20.86 27.28
N GLY A 91 -19.87 21.79 27.91
CA GLY A 91 -19.34 22.63 28.98
C GLY A 91 -19.42 21.96 30.35
N ARG A 92 -18.96 22.66 31.39
CA ARG A 92 -18.96 22.18 32.79
C ARG A 92 -20.36 21.82 33.33
N SER A 93 -21.42 22.38 32.74
CA SER A 93 -22.80 22.06 33.08
C SER A 93 -23.25 20.68 32.57
N ASN A 94 -22.57 20.11 31.57
CA ASN A 94 -22.90 18.78 31.05
C ASN A 94 -22.39 17.70 32.02
N ARG A 95 -23.28 16.79 32.43
CA ARG A 95 -22.96 15.66 33.33
C ARG A 95 -21.79 14.80 32.83
N HIS A 96 -21.59 14.73 31.51
CA HIS A 96 -20.59 13.86 30.91
C HIS A 96 -19.31 14.59 30.47
N VAL A 97 -19.12 15.85 30.87
CA VAL A 97 -17.91 16.64 30.55
C VAL A 97 -16.61 15.92 30.96
N HIS A 98 -15.51 16.21 30.27
CA HIS A 98 -14.21 15.72 30.71
C HIS A 98 -13.74 16.45 31.97
N LYS A 99 -13.11 15.71 32.89
CA LYS A 99 -12.66 16.28 34.17
C LYS A 99 -11.34 17.04 34.04
N PHE A 100 -10.55 16.71 33.02
CA PHE A 100 -9.23 17.28 32.77
C PHE A 100 -9.08 17.62 31.28
N SER A 101 -7.94 18.22 30.94
CA SER A 101 -7.51 18.60 29.59
C SER A 101 -7.91 17.59 28.51
N VAL A 102 -8.61 18.07 27.47
CA VAL A 102 -8.91 17.30 26.26
C VAL A 102 -7.73 17.46 25.30
N GLU A 103 -7.09 16.37 24.93
CA GLU A 103 -5.84 16.40 24.15
C GLU A 103 -6.06 16.17 22.65
N THR A 104 -7.06 15.37 22.30
CA THR A 104 -7.50 15.22 20.90
C THR A 104 -9.02 15.11 20.85
N VAL A 105 -9.57 15.75 19.82
CA VAL A 105 -10.94 15.57 19.34
C VAL A 105 -10.85 15.20 17.87
N GLN A 106 -11.72 14.30 17.41
CA GLN A 106 -11.74 13.89 16.02
C GLN A 106 -13.17 13.56 15.59
N TRP A 107 -13.61 14.08 14.45
CA TRP A 107 -14.84 13.67 13.79
C TRP A 107 -14.76 12.21 13.39
N TYR A 108 -15.89 11.50 13.45
CA TYR A 108 -15.93 10.16 12.90
C TYR A 108 -15.83 10.25 11.35
N PRO A 109 -14.84 9.61 10.70
CA PRO A 109 -14.50 9.94 9.31
C PRO A 109 -15.58 9.70 8.24
N TYR A 110 -16.62 8.92 8.55
CA TYR A 110 -17.69 8.55 7.61
C TYR A 110 -19.07 9.03 8.01
N ASP A 111 -19.22 9.54 9.23
CA ASP A 111 -20.50 9.87 9.83
C ASP A 111 -20.35 11.12 10.66
N THR A 112 -20.99 12.19 10.22
CA THR A 112 -20.97 13.50 10.88
C THR A 112 -21.85 13.52 12.13
N GLY A 113 -22.66 12.48 12.35
CA GLY A 113 -23.45 12.28 13.56
C GLY A 113 -22.63 11.91 14.80
N MET A 114 -21.32 11.64 14.65
CA MET A 114 -20.47 11.18 15.74
C MET A 114 -19.10 11.86 15.76
N PHE A 115 -18.55 12.04 16.96
CA PHE A 115 -17.15 12.41 17.15
C PHE A 115 -16.55 11.71 18.37
N VAL A 116 -15.23 11.72 18.47
CA VAL A 116 -14.48 11.09 19.54
C VAL A 116 -13.63 12.13 20.25
N SER A 117 -13.53 12.03 21.57
CA SER A 117 -12.64 12.86 22.38
C SER A 117 -11.82 12.01 23.34
N SER A 118 -10.58 12.42 23.58
CA SER A 118 -9.74 11.81 24.61
C SER A 118 -9.12 12.83 25.53
N SER A 119 -9.00 12.48 26.81
CA SER A 119 -8.61 13.40 27.86
C SER A 119 -7.60 12.79 28.85
N PHE A 120 -6.92 13.67 29.57
CA PHE A 120 -6.12 13.33 30.74
C PHE A 120 -6.93 12.78 31.93
N ASP A 121 -8.27 12.80 31.87
CA ASP A 121 -9.12 12.06 32.81
C ASP A 121 -9.10 10.53 32.61
N LYS A 122 -8.22 10.07 31.71
CA LYS A 122 -8.01 8.67 31.36
C LYS A 122 -9.21 8.04 30.67
N SER A 123 -10.07 8.86 30.07
CA SER A 123 -11.20 8.38 29.28
C SER A 123 -11.09 8.78 27.81
N LEU A 124 -11.61 7.90 26.95
CA LEU A 124 -11.98 8.21 25.57
C LEU A 124 -13.49 8.08 25.48
N LYS A 125 -14.14 9.14 25.00
CA LYS A 125 -15.60 9.21 24.88
C LYS A 125 -15.97 9.33 23.42
N VAL A 126 -16.93 8.52 23.01
CA VAL A 126 -17.58 8.59 21.69
C VAL A 126 -18.88 9.34 21.90
N TRP A 127 -19.12 10.36 21.11
CA TRP A 127 -20.24 11.28 21.27
C TRP A 127 -21.17 11.21 20.08
N ASP A 128 -22.46 11.33 20.38
CA ASP A 128 -23.49 11.67 19.41
C ASP A 128 -23.61 13.19 19.33
N THR A 129 -23.54 13.74 18.12
CA THR A 129 -23.54 15.19 17.87
C THR A 129 -24.91 15.82 18.03
N GLU A 130 -25.98 15.08 17.76
CA GLU A 130 -27.35 15.59 17.84
C GLU A 130 -27.80 15.65 19.30
N THR A 131 -27.53 14.58 20.07
CA THR A 131 -27.98 14.50 21.46
C THR A 131 -26.95 15.02 22.46
N LEU A 132 -25.70 15.24 22.03
CA LEU A 132 -24.57 15.67 22.86
C LEU A 132 -24.32 14.80 24.09
N LYS A 133 -24.61 13.50 23.96
CA LYS A 133 -24.41 12.47 24.99
C LYS A 133 -23.32 11.49 24.54
N PRO A 134 -22.57 10.91 25.49
CA PRO A 134 -21.62 9.86 25.15
C PRO A 134 -22.38 8.59 24.76
N ALA A 135 -22.09 8.06 23.58
CA ALA A 135 -22.54 6.76 23.12
C ALA A 135 -21.75 5.63 23.79
N ASP A 136 -20.41 5.77 23.82
CA ASP A 136 -19.49 4.82 24.46
C ASP A 136 -18.43 5.56 25.28
N VAL A 137 -17.97 4.93 26.36
CA VAL A 137 -16.90 5.45 27.23
C VAL A 137 -15.88 4.35 27.49
N PHE A 138 -14.66 4.56 27.02
CA PHE A 138 -13.51 3.70 27.27
C PHE A 138 -12.66 4.31 28.37
N GLN A 139 -12.37 3.51 29.41
CA GLN A 139 -11.50 3.90 30.51
C GLN A 139 -10.11 3.29 30.34
N PHE A 140 -9.07 4.05 30.69
CA PHE A 140 -7.66 3.65 30.64
C PHE A 140 -7.00 3.80 32.02
N ASP A 141 -5.88 3.10 32.21
CA ASP A 141 -5.15 3.10 33.48
C ASP A 141 -4.26 4.36 33.63
N GLY A 142 -3.73 4.85 32.50
CA GLY A 142 -2.94 6.08 32.37
C GLY A 142 -3.63 7.21 31.59
N ASN A 143 -3.00 8.38 31.60
CA ASN A 143 -3.48 9.56 30.85
C ASN A 143 -3.47 9.27 29.34
N VAL A 144 -4.47 9.76 28.62
CA VAL A 144 -4.54 9.63 27.16
C VAL A 144 -3.97 10.88 26.51
N TYR A 145 -2.90 10.73 25.73
CA TYR A 145 -2.23 11.84 25.04
C TYR A 145 -2.78 12.07 23.62
N CYS A 146 -3.26 10.99 22.98
CA CYS A 146 -3.79 11.07 21.63
C CYS A 146 -4.68 9.88 21.32
N HIS A 147 -5.60 10.09 20.39
CA HIS A 147 -6.26 9.02 19.66
C HIS A 147 -6.32 9.36 18.17
N HIS A 148 -6.50 8.35 17.33
CA HIS A 148 -6.77 8.55 15.91
C HIS A 148 -7.58 7.39 15.33
N MET A 149 -8.47 7.72 14.40
CA MET A 149 -9.21 6.79 13.55
C MET A 149 -8.66 6.80 12.14
N SER A 150 -8.82 5.70 11.41
CA SER A 150 -8.37 5.64 10.02
C SER A 150 -9.36 6.38 9.11
N PRO A 151 -8.90 7.36 8.30
CA PRO A 151 -9.77 8.11 7.40
C PRO A 151 -10.26 7.29 6.20
N ILE A 152 -9.70 6.08 5.97
CA ILE A 152 -10.01 5.21 4.83
C ILE A 152 -10.58 3.84 5.23
N ALA A 153 -10.39 3.42 6.49
CA ALA A 153 -10.96 2.18 7.00
C ALA A 153 -12.48 2.05 6.85
N ARG A 154 -12.92 1.19 5.94
CA ARG A 154 -14.32 0.74 5.82
C ARG A 154 -14.55 -0.63 6.44
N LYS A 155 -13.50 -1.44 6.61
CA LYS A 155 -13.60 -2.81 7.12
C LYS A 155 -13.53 -2.88 8.64
N HIS A 156 -12.84 -1.94 9.28
CA HIS A 156 -12.67 -1.92 10.73
C HIS A 156 -13.07 -0.56 11.33
N SER A 157 -13.52 -0.58 12.57
CA SER A 157 -13.90 0.60 13.36
C SER A 157 -12.97 0.74 14.57
N LEU A 158 -11.67 0.61 14.30
CA LEU A 158 -10.63 0.65 15.33
C LEU A 158 -10.19 2.09 15.58
N ILE A 159 -10.13 2.45 16.85
CA ILE A 159 -9.51 3.67 17.35
C ILE A 159 -8.16 3.29 17.94
N ALA A 160 -7.08 3.91 17.45
CA ALA A 160 -5.77 3.81 18.07
C ALA A 160 -5.66 4.83 19.19
N VAL A 161 -5.19 4.42 20.36
CA VAL A 161 -5.09 5.26 21.55
C VAL A 161 -3.67 5.19 22.11
N GLY A 162 -3.04 6.36 22.20
CA GLY A 162 -1.74 6.56 22.83
C GLY A 162 -1.92 7.05 24.27
N THR A 163 -1.46 6.25 25.22
CA THR A 163 -1.55 6.58 26.65
C THR A 163 -0.16 6.76 27.25
N LYS A 164 -0.12 7.07 28.55
CA LYS A 164 1.10 7.01 29.36
C LYS A 164 1.75 5.62 29.37
N ASP A 165 0.98 4.56 29.18
CA ASP A 165 1.52 3.21 29.14
C ASP A 165 2.28 2.98 27.82
N PRO A 166 3.41 2.25 27.82
CA PRO A 166 4.16 1.98 26.59
C PRO A 166 3.43 1.08 25.58
N LYS A 167 2.26 0.57 25.94
CA LYS A 167 1.45 -0.33 25.12
C LYS A 167 0.40 0.50 24.39
N VAL A 168 0.44 0.51 23.06
CA VAL A 168 -0.59 1.17 22.26
C VAL A 168 -1.85 0.34 22.35
N GLN A 169 -2.98 0.99 22.66
CA GLN A 169 -4.27 0.31 22.78
C GLN A 169 -5.10 0.57 21.53
N LEU A 170 -5.75 -0.48 21.03
CA LEU A 170 -6.72 -0.39 19.95
C LEU A 170 -8.11 -0.74 20.52
N CYS A 171 -9.01 0.24 20.43
CA CYS A 171 -10.40 0.10 20.85
C CYS A 171 -11.27 -0.18 19.62
N ASP A 172 -12.10 -1.22 19.66
CA ASP A 172 -13.06 -1.51 18.61
C ASP A 172 -14.42 -0.94 18.97
N LEU A 173 -14.91 0.01 18.18
CA LEU A 173 -16.22 0.64 18.37
C LEU A 173 -17.37 -0.34 18.19
N LYS A 174 -17.24 -1.34 17.30
CA LYS A 174 -18.35 -2.29 17.04
C LYS A 174 -18.64 -3.21 18.21
N SER A 175 -17.60 -3.58 18.96
CA SER A 175 -17.70 -4.48 20.11
C SER A 175 -17.69 -3.76 21.45
N GLY A 176 -17.48 -2.44 21.48
CA GLY A 176 -17.29 -1.66 22.70
C GLY A 176 -16.09 -2.14 23.53
N SER A 177 -15.13 -2.85 22.91
CA SER A 177 -14.08 -3.58 23.63
C SER A 177 -12.67 -3.10 23.29
N ARG A 178 -11.78 -3.07 24.28
CA ARG A 178 -10.36 -2.65 24.17
C ARG A 178 -9.38 -3.84 24.10
N ILE A 179 -9.58 -4.73 23.14
CA ILE A 179 -8.98 -6.08 23.15
C ILE A 179 -7.55 -6.09 22.58
N HIS A 180 -7.28 -5.22 21.60
CA HIS A 180 -6.03 -5.29 20.84
C HIS A 180 -4.96 -4.36 21.42
N ILE A 181 -3.78 -4.92 21.68
CA ILE A 181 -2.64 -4.22 22.24
C ILE A 181 -1.44 -4.38 21.30
N LEU A 182 -0.80 -3.28 20.93
CA LEU A 182 0.46 -3.29 20.20
C LEU A 182 1.61 -3.03 21.17
N GLN A 183 2.51 -4.01 21.28
CA GLN A 183 3.64 -3.97 22.21
C GLN A 183 4.95 -3.78 21.44
N GLY A 184 5.74 -2.78 21.83
CA GLY A 184 7.08 -2.54 21.28
C GLY A 184 7.74 -1.23 21.72
N HIS A 185 6.96 -0.22 22.09
CA HIS A 185 7.48 1.02 22.67
C HIS A 185 7.96 0.81 24.12
N ARG A 186 8.90 1.66 24.54
CA ARG A 186 9.48 1.64 25.90
C ARG A 186 9.08 2.85 26.75
N GLY A 187 8.42 3.84 26.16
CA GLY A 187 8.00 5.06 26.84
C GLY A 187 6.54 5.42 26.55
N GLU A 188 6.12 6.58 27.04
CA GLU A 188 4.77 7.10 26.86
C GLU A 188 4.50 7.37 25.37
N ILE A 189 3.27 7.15 24.90
CA ILE A 189 2.91 7.32 23.49
C ILE A 189 2.29 8.71 23.33
N LEU A 190 3.00 9.60 22.66
CA LEU A 190 2.61 11.02 22.54
C LEU A 190 1.77 11.31 21.29
N SER A 191 1.95 10.53 20.22
CA SER A 191 1.19 10.69 18.98
C SER A 191 0.93 9.34 18.31
N VAL A 192 -0.26 9.20 17.74
CA VAL A 192 -0.68 8.05 16.93
C VAL A 192 -1.39 8.59 15.69
N GLN A 193 -1.13 8.00 14.53
CA GLN A 193 -1.80 8.40 13.30
C GLN A 193 -1.91 7.25 12.32
N TRP A 194 -3.08 7.13 11.71
CA TRP A 194 -3.36 6.13 10.69
C TRP A 194 -2.92 6.64 9.32
N SER A 195 -2.47 5.72 8.46
CA SER A 195 -2.10 6.06 7.09
C SER A 195 -3.34 6.47 6.27
N PRO A 196 -3.30 7.59 5.53
CA PRO A 196 -4.32 7.99 4.58
C PRO A 196 -4.15 7.27 3.22
N ARG A 197 -3.42 6.15 3.17
CA ARG A 197 -3.27 5.32 1.97
C ARG A 197 -3.60 3.87 2.24
N TYR A 198 -3.10 3.35 3.34
CA TYR A 198 -3.24 1.95 3.70
C TYR A 198 -4.15 1.78 4.91
N GLU A 199 -5.25 1.08 4.71
CA GLU A 199 -6.33 0.89 5.70
C GLU A 199 -5.83 0.44 7.08
N HIS A 200 -4.92 -0.53 7.13
CA HIS A 200 -4.48 -1.19 8.36
C HIS A 200 -3.14 -0.70 8.91
N ILE A 201 -2.57 0.36 8.32
CA ILE A 201 -1.25 0.86 8.71
C ILE A 201 -1.40 2.00 9.72
N LEU A 202 -0.70 1.85 10.85
CA LEU A 202 -0.67 2.81 11.94
C LEU A 202 0.77 3.23 12.23
N ALA A 203 1.02 4.53 12.35
CA ALA A 203 2.24 5.11 12.88
C ALA A 203 2.06 5.49 14.36
N THR A 204 3.04 5.20 15.20
CA THR A 204 3.02 5.56 16.61
C THR A 204 4.36 6.16 17.04
N ALA A 205 4.31 7.22 17.83
CA ALA A 205 5.45 7.98 18.31
C ALA A 205 5.48 8.02 19.84
N SER A 206 6.67 7.86 20.41
CA SER A 206 6.85 7.73 21.85
C SER A 206 7.98 8.61 22.40
N THR A 207 7.97 8.78 23.73
CA THR A 207 9.04 9.43 24.49
C THR A 207 10.38 8.70 24.43
N ASP A 208 10.40 7.43 23.97
CA ASP A 208 11.61 6.64 23.76
C ASP A 208 12.44 7.09 22.54
N GLY A 209 11.99 8.13 21.82
CA GLY A 209 12.63 8.66 20.62
C GLY A 209 12.40 7.82 19.37
N ARG A 210 11.55 6.78 19.46
CA ARG A 210 11.24 5.87 18.37
C ARG A 210 9.89 6.17 17.76
N VAL A 211 9.79 5.90 16.47
CA VAL A 211 8.53 5.84 15.73
C VAL A 211 8.39 4.44 15.15
N CYS A 212 7.30 3.78 15.46
CA CYS A 212 7.02 2.42 15.00
C CYS A 212 5.87 2.46 14.00
N MET A 213 6.03 1.69 12.92
CA MET A 213 4.98 1.44 11.93
C MET A 213 4.36 0.07 12.19
N TRP A 214 3.05 -0.02 12.17
CA TRP A 214 2.31 -1.24 12.51
C TRP A 214 1.35 -1.61 11.40
N ASP A 215 1.18 -2.92 11.18
CA ASP A 215 0.00 -3.47 10.52
C ASP A 215 -0.84 -4.10 11.62
N VAL A 216 -2.00 -3.49 11.92
CA VAL A 216 -2.83 -3.90 13.07
C VAL A 216 -3.40 -5.33 12.95
N ARG A 217 -3.30 -5.95 11.76
CA ARG A 217 -3.71 -7.34 11.54
C ARG A 217 -2.65 -8.34 12.03
N ARG A 218 -1.42 -7.89 12.26
CA ARG A 218 -0.34 -8.74 12.77
C ARG A 218 -0.49 -8.88 14.28
N ALA A 219 -0.43 -10.12 14.76
CA ALA A 219 -0.54 -10.42 16.18
C ALA A 219 0.72 -10.03 16.99
N ALA A 220 1.87 -9.86 16.33
CA ALA A 220 3.11 -9.52 17.01
C ALA A 220 4.06 -8.71 16.11
N GLY A 221 4.71 -7.71 16.73
CA GLY A 221 5.78 -6.91 16.14
C GLY A 221 5.30 -5.72 15.30
N SER A 222 6.05 -4.62 15.37
CA SER A 222 5.97 -3.54 14.39
C SER A 222 6.51 -4.02 13.03
N LEU A 223 6.07 -3.39 11.94
CA LEU A 223 6.62 -3.62 10.60
C LEU A 223 8.09 -3.24 10.56
N PHE A 224 8.40 -2.05 11.03
CA PHE A 224 9.73 -1.50 11.18
C PHE A 224 9.69 -0.29 12.14
N THR A 225 10.86 0.14 12.58
CA THR A 225 11.07 1.36 13.36
C THR A 225 11.85 2.35 12.50
N LEU A 226 11.52 3.63 12.57
CA LEU A 226 12.24 4.66 11.83
C LEU A 226 13.63 4.90 12.44
N ASP A 227 14.65 4.88 11.60
CA ASP A 227 16.04 5.12 11.98
C ASP A 227 16.58 6.37 11.27
N GLN A 228 16.89 7.41 12.04
CA GLN A 228 17.34 8.69 11.49
C GLN A 228 18.63 8.60 10.69
N TYR A 229 19.43 7.55 10.90
CA TYR A 229 20.70 7.32 10.22
C TYR A 229 20.61 6.29 9.07
N ASN A 230 19.41 5.81 8.72
CA ASN A 230 19.20 4.82 7.64
C ASN A 230 20.10 3.56 7.76
N GLY A 231 20.33 3.07 8.97
CA GLY A 231 21.15 1.89 9.24
C GLY A 231 22.67 2.14 9.30
N ASP A 232 23.14 3.38 9.19
CA ASP A 232 24.55 3.74 9.37
C ASP A 232 24.95 3.63 10.86
N LYS A 233 25.41 2.43 11.24
CA LYS A 233 25.81 2.08 12.59
C LYS A 233 27.01 2.88 13.12
N SER A 234 27.76 3.59 12.26
CA SER A 234 28.91 4.38 12.68
C SER A 234 28.51 5.63 13.49
N LYS A 235 27.27 6.11 13.32
CA LYS A 235 26.74 7.32 13.97
C LYS A 235 25.80 7.03 15.14
N ALA A 236 25.47 5.76 15.38
CA ALA A 236 24.59 5.35 16.46
C ALA A 236 25.39 4.86 17.66
N SER A 237 25.13 5.41 18.85
CA SER A 237 25.54 4.76 20.09
C SER A 237 24.74 3.45 20.27
N SER A 238 25.26 2.50 21.05
CA SER A 238 24.63 1.19 21.29
C SER A 238 23.18 1.27 21.82
N GLU A 239 22.82 2.38 22.47
CA GLU A 239 21.47 2.66 22.97
C GLU A 239 20.58 3.44 21.98
N ALA A 240 21.16 4.15 21.00
CA ALA A 240 20.46 4.97 20.00
C ALA A 240 20.13 4.23 18.69
N VAL A 241 20.26 2.90 18.68
CA VAL A 241 19.92 2.10 17.49
C VAL A 241 18.40 2.14 17.28
N ASN A 242 17.97 2.50 16.06
CA ASN A 242 16.58 2.64 15.62
C ASN A 242 15.80 3.77 16.32
N THR A 243 16.41 4.93 16.53
CA THR A 243 15.70 6.14 16.97
C THR A 243 15.40 7.07 15.79
N ALA A 244 14.23 7.69 15.82
CA ALA A 244 13.81 8.65 14.81
C ALA A 244 14.29 10.08 15.13
N HIS A 245 14.39 10.40 16.43
CA HIS A 245 14.87 11.67 16.95
C HIS A 245 15.81 11.43 18.14
N ASN A 246 16.65 12.42 18.44
CA ASN A 246 17.52 12.39 19.63
C ASN A 246 16.78 12.76 20.94
N GLY A 247 15.48 13.05 20.85
CA GLY A 247 14.61 13.40 21.95
C GLY A 247 13.25 12.71 21.80
N ARG A 248 12.24 13.18 22.55
CA ARG A 248 10.89 12.62 22.50
C ARG A 248 10.25 12.94 21.15
N VAL A 249 9.58 11.98 20.53
CA VAL A 249 8.80 12.24 19.32
C VAL A 249 7.36 12.52 19.73
N ASN A 250 6.89 13.73 19.46
CA ASN A 250 5.61 14.21 19.96
C ASN A 250 4.64 14.67 18.85
N GLY A 251 5.08 14.72 17.59
CA GLY A 251 4.18 15.00 16.47
C GLY A 251 4.37 14.01 15.33
N LEU A 252 3.24 13.67 14.70
CA LEU A 252 3.15 12.83 13.51
C LEU A 252 2.16 13.50 12.55
N CYS A 253 2.51 13.53 11.26
CA CYS A 253 1.58 13.89 10.20
C CYS A 253 1.91 13.12 8.92
N PHE A 254 0.95 12.40 8.33
CA PHE A 254 1.12 11.84 7.00
C PHE A 254 0.96 12.91 5.92
N THR A 255 1.63 12.72 4.79
CA THR A 255 1.32 13.46 3.56
C THR A 255 -0.06 13.07 3.02
N ASP A 256 -0.67 13.93 2.20
CA ASP A 256 -2.02 13.71 1.65
C ASP A 256 -2.10 12.38 0.85
N ASP A 257 -1.06 12.07 0.10
CA ASP A 257 -0.92 10.82 -0.65
C ASP A 257 -0.59 9.58 0.21
N GLY A 258 -0.22 9.78 1.48
CA GLY A 258 0.25 8.78 2.43
C GLY A 258 1.59 8.13 2.11
N LEU A 259 2.34 8.63 1.13
CA LEU A 259 3.66 8.08 0.74
C LEU A 259 4.78 8.47 1.68
N TYR A 260 4.62 9.57 2.41
CA TYR A 260 5.58 10.03 3.39
C TYR A 260 4.93 10.29 4.75
N LEU A 261 5.76 10.22 5.78
CA LEU A 261 5.42 10.54 7.15
C LEU A 261 6.34 11.66 7.62
N LEU A 262 5.78 12.68 8.27
CA LEU A 262 6.50 13.73 8.96
C LEU A 262 6.52 13.43 10.46
N THR A 263 7.70 13.60 11.07
CA THR A 263 7.87 13.47 12.51
C THR A 263 8.50 14.73 13.07
N THR A 264 7.99 15.19 14.21
CA THR A 264 8.58 16.30 14.99
C THR A 264 9.00 15.78 16.35
N GLY A 265 10.18 16.19 16.80
CA GLY A 265 10.71 15.79 18.10
C GLY A 265 11.21 16.97 18.91
N THR A 266 11.47 16.73 20.19
CA THR A 266 12.03 17.71 21.13
C THR A 266 13.54 17.94 20.92
N ASP A 267 14.12 17.38 19.85
CA ASP A 267 15.47 17.66 19.39
C ASP A 267 15.52 18.87 18.45
N ASP A 268 14.44 19.66 18.41
CA ASP A 268 14.21 20.80 17.52
C ASP A 268 14.35 20.47 16.02
N ARG A 269 13.99 19.24 15.63
CA ARG A 269 14.02 18.77 14.25
C ARG A 269 12.66 18.29 13.79
N MET A 270 12.43 18.49 12.50
CA MET A 270 11.42 17.80 11.72
C MET A 270 12.12 16.89 10.71
N ARG A 271 11.60 15.69 10.48
CA ARG A 271 12.14 14.74 9.51
C ARG A 271 11.02 14.19 8.64
N LEU A 272 11.35 13.94 7.37
CA LEU A 272 10.45 13.37 6.37
C LEU A 272 10.93 11.96 6.02
N TRP A 273 10.01 11.01 6.12
CA TRP A 273 10.28 9.58 6.01
C TRP A 273 9.45 8.99 4.89
N ASN A 274 10.03 8.04 4.15
CA ASN A 274 9.24 7.21 3.25
C ASN A 274 8.37 6.25 4.09
N SER A 275 7.04 6.31 3.92
CA SER A 275 6.10 5.55 4.74
C SER A 275 6.13 4.04 4.49
N ALA A 276 6.63 3.59 3.32
CA ALA A 276 6.70 2.18 2.95
C ALA A 276 8.00 1.52 3.40
N THR A 277 9.13 2.24 3.30
CA THR A 277 10.47 1.69 3.60
C THR A 277 11.03 2.14 4.94
N GLY A 278 10.49 3.19 5.53
CA GLY A 278 11.01 3.81 6.75
C GLY A 278 12.32 4.59 6.57
N HIS A 279 12.78 4.80 5.33
CA HIS A 279 13.99 5.57 5.05
C HIS A 279 13.76 7.06 5.29
N ASN A 280 14.72 7.70 5.97
CA ASN A 280 14.82 9.14 6.09
C ASN A 280 15.24 9.75 4.75
N THR A 281 14.44 10.71 4.26
CA THR A 281 14.70 11.43 3.01
C THR A 281 15.78 12.52 3.14
N LEU A 282 16.18 12.84 4.38
CA LEU A 282 17.20 13.85 4.70
C LEU A 282 16.85 15.28 4.24
N VAL A 283 15.57 15.57 4.02
CA VAL A 283 15.10 16.93 3.76
C VAL A 283 15.42 17.80 4.98
N ASN A 284 16.05 18.95 4.73
CA ASN A 284 16.48 19.87 5.78
C ASN A 284 15.44 20.98 5.99
N TYR A 285 14.73 20.92 7.12
CA TYR A 285 13.78 21.96 7.56
C TYR A 285 14.41 23.01 8.50
N GLY A 286 15.73 22.96 8.70
CA GLY A 286 16.43 23.80 9.66
C GLY A 286 16.15 23.39 11.11
N LYS A 287 16.13 24.38 12.01
CA LYS A 287 15.77 24.21 13.42
C LYS A 287 14.28 24.51 13.58
N VAL A 288 13.49 23.51 13.97
CA VAL A 288 12.05 23.62 14.22
C VAL A 288 11.84 23.51 15.72
N VAL A 289 11.69 24.64 16.41
CA VAL A 289 11.69 24.69 17.87
C VAL A 289 10.48 23.95 18.43
N ASN A 290 10.71 22.99 19.33
CA ASN A 290 9.67 22.16 19.90
C ASN A 290 9.90 21.91 21.40
N GLU A 291 9.32 22.79 22.21
CA GLU A 291 9.42 22.75 23.67
C GLU A 291 8.23 22.03 24.33
N SER A 292 7.32 21.46 23.53
CA SER A 292 6.10 20.87 24.07
C SER A 292 6.38 19.56 24.80
N ARG A 293 5.84 19.45 26.01
CA ARG A 293 5.81 18.19 26.77
C ARG A 293 4.67 17.27 26.35
N LYS A 294 3.69 17.80 25.61
CA LYS A 294 2.52 17.10 25.09
C LYS A 294 2.70 16.80 23.61
N GLY A 295 1.74 16.11 23.01
CA GLY A 295 1.71 15.91 21.56
C GLY A 295 1.50 17.24 20.83
N VAL A 296 2.24 17.48 19.75
CA VAL A 296 2.07 18.65 18.87
C VAL A 296 1.20 18.24 17.70
N LYS A 297 0.12 19.00 17.44
CA LYS A 297 -0.80 18.74 16.32
C LYS A 297 -0.49 19.69 15.18
N PHE A 298 -0.07 19.12 14.07
CA PHE A 298 0.34 19.87 12.90
C PHE A 298 -0.19 19.18 11.64
N THR A 299 -0.33 19.94 10.57
CA THR A 299 -1.12 19.51 9.40
C THR A 299 -0.37 19.79 8.10
N VAL A 300 -0.81 19.14 7.02
CA VAL A 300 -0.25 19.24 5.67
C VAL A 300 -1.32 19.78 4.74
N SER A 301 -0.92 20.65 3.82
CA SER A 301 -1.82 21.18 2.80
C SER A 301 -2.29 20.08 1.85
N ARG A 302 -3.59 20.06 1.51
CA ARG A 302 -4.17 19.11 0.56
C ARG A 302 -4.58 19.79 -0.74
N GLY A 303 -4.50 19.08 -1.86
CA GLY A 303 -4.99 19.56 -3.16
C GLY A 303 -4.18 20.68 -3.81
N CYS A 304 -2.93 20.89 -3.39
CA CYS A 304 -2.02 21.90 -3.94
C CYS A 304 -0.70 21.26 -4.41
N ASN A 305 0.02 21.91 -5.33
CA ASN A 305 1.33 21.47 -5.80
C ASN A 305 2.23 22.69 -6.09
N PRO A 306 3.33 22.91 -5.34
CA PRO A 306 3.89 22.06 -4.27
C PRO A 306 3.02 21.99 -3.00
N GLU A 307 3.24 20.94 -2.22
CA GLU A 307 2.67 20.74 -0.88
C GLU A 307 3.46 21.49 0.20
N PHE A 308 2.77 21.89 1.26
CA PHE A 308 3.26 22.63 2.41
C PHE A 308 2.91 21.90 3.72
N VAL A 309 3.75 22.09 4.72
CA VAL A 309 3.50 21.65 6.09
C VAL A 309 3.41 22.87 7.01
N PHE A 310 2.38 22.87 7.85
CA PHE A 310 2.12 23.92 8.85
C PHE A 310 2.46 23.35 10.22
N VAL A 311 3.51 23.88 10.86
CA VAL A 311 4.01 23.38 12.14
C VAL A 311 3.94 24.48 13.20
N PRO A 312 3.26 24.25 14.33
CA PRO A 312 3.33 25.15 15.48
C PRO A 312 4.78 25.31 15.98
N CYS A 313 5.27 26.54 16.06
CA CYS A 313 6.62 26.88 16.51
C CYS A 313 6.57 28.14 17.39
N GLY A 314 6.64 27.93 18.71
CA GLY A 314 6.44 29.01 19.69
C GLY A 314 5.04 29.63 19.55
N SER A 315 4.95 30.95 19.48
CA SER A 315 3.68 31.69 19.31
C SER A 315 3.24 31.87 17.84
N SER A 316 3.81 31.09 16.93
CA SER A 316 3.57 31.21 15.50
C SER A 316 3.41 29.86 14.82
N VAL A 317 2.88 29.85 13.60
CA VAL A 317 2.84 28.65 12.76
C VAL A 317 3.84 28.81 11.62
N ALA A 318 4.87 27.96 11.60
CA ALA A 318 5.88 27.95 10.56
C ALA A 318 5.36 27.15 9.34
N VAL A 319 5.49 27.73 8.16
CA VAL A 319 5.05 27.12 6.89
C VAL A 319 6.27 26.70 6.09
N TYR A 320 6.46 25.40 5.89
CA TYR A 320 7.55 24.86 5.09
C TYR A 320 7.03 24.24 3.80
N SER A 321 7.80 24.31 2.73
CA SER A 321 7.58 23.47 1.57
C SER A 321 8.01 22.04 1.88
N LEU A 322 7.10 21.08 1.66
CA LEU A 322 7.23 19.70 2.11
C LEU A 322 8.52 19.04 1.62
N TYR A 323 8.75 19.00 0.31
CA TYR A 323 9.88 18.26 -0.28
C TYR A 323 11.18 19.07 -0.35
N THR A 324 11.10 20.40 -0.36
CA THR A 324 12.29 21.25 -0.46
C THR A 324 12.86 21.61 0.91
N GLY A 325 12.04 21.57 1.96
CA GLY A 325 12.43 21.96 3.31
C GLY A 325 12.60 23.46 3.53
N LYS A 326 12.34 24.30 2.51
CA LYS A 326 12.44 25.75 2.62
C LYS A 326 11.31 26.31 3.48
N LEU A 327 11.65 27.16 4.43
CA LEU A 327 10.68 27.98 5.17
C LEU A 327 10.12 29.04 4.22
N VAL A 328 8.79 29.04 4.03
CA VAL A 328 8.09 29.96 3.14
C VAL A 328 7.72 31.23 3.90
N THR A 329 7.01 31.07 5.01
CA THR A 329 6.55 32.17 5.87
C THR A 329 6.32 31.67 7.28
N THR A 330 6.11 32.60 8.21
CA THR A 330 5.73 32.32 9.59
C THR A 330 4.50 33.13 9.93
N LEU A 331 3.39 32.44 10.17
CA LEU A 331 2.10 33.03 10.50
C LEU A 331 2.13 33.50 11.95
N ARG A 332 2.04 34.82 12.15
CA ARG A 332 2.15 35.48 13.46
C ARG A 332 0.83 36.14 13.82
N GLY A 333 0.34 35.88 15.02
CA GLY A 333 -0.97 36.35 15.47
C GLY A 333 -1.31 35.91 16.89
N HIS A 334 -0.86 34.72 17.30
CA HIS A 334 -0.98 34.28 18.69
C HIS A 334 0.01 35.01 19.59
N TYR A 335 -0.42 35.28 20.82
CA TYR A 335 0.40 35.94 21.85
C TYR A 335 1.09 34.94 22.79
N ASN A 336 0.72 33.67 22.72
CA ASN A 336 1.28 32.58 23.50
C ASN A 336 1.51 31.37 22.60
N ASN A 337 2.11 30.29 23.12
CA ASN A 337 2.46 29.13 22.30
C ASN A 337 1.25 28.53 21.58
N VAL A 338 1.44 28.20 20.31
CA VAL A 338 0.46 27.49 19.48
C VAL A 338 0.60 26.00 19.76
N ASP A 339 -0.50 25.34 20.11
CA ASP A 339 -0.51 23.91 20.43
C ASP A 339 -1.01 23.06 19.24
N CYS A 340 -1.88 23.62 18.41
CA CYS A 340 -2.44 22.93 17.24
C CYS A 340 -2.72 23.84 16.04
N CYS A 341 -2.73 23.25 14.84
CA CYS A 341 -3.27 23.88 13.64
C CYS A 341 -3.87 22.84 12.70
N GLU A 342 -4.97 23.20 12.03
CA GLU A 342 -5.71 22.34 11.09
C GLU A 342 -6.04 23.11 9.80
N PHE A 343 -5.85 22.45 8.65
CA PHE A 343 -5.93 23.06 7.32
C PHE A 343 -7.27 22.73 6.68
N HIS A 344 -7.99 23.77 6.24
CA HIS A 344 -9.23 23.64 5.51
C HIS A 344 -8.94 23.48 4.01
N PRO A 345 -9.21 22.30 3.41
CA PRO A 345 -8.81 22.01 2.04
C PRO A 345 -9.60 22.78 0.98
N ASP A 346 -10.91 23.02 1.18
CA ASP A 346 -11.75 23.62 0.11
C ASP A 346 -11.40 25.08 -0.17
N TYR A 347 -11.22 25.88 0.88
CA TYR A 347 -10.92 27.30 0.78
C TYR A 347 -9.43 27.64 0.92
N GLN A 348 -8.57 26.64 1.20
CA GLN A 348 -7.14 26.83 1.49
C GLN A 348 -6.91 27.78 2.67
N GLU A 349 -7.69 27.58 3.73
CA GLU A 349 -7.62 28.35 4.97
C GLU A 349 -6.95 27.51 6.06
N LEU A 350 -6.49 28.16 7.13
CA LEU A 350 -5.90 27.48 8.28
C LEU A 350 -6.60 27.97 9.55
N TYR A 351 -6.77 27.08 10.51
CA TYR A 351 -7.19 27.44 11.87
C TYR A 351 -6.10 27.02 12.85
N SER A 352 -5.75 27.89 13.80
CA SER A 352 -4.75 27.58 14.83
C SER A 352 -5.29 27.82 16.22
N GLY A 353 -4.99 26.90 17.13
CA GLY A 353 -5.36 26.96 18.54
C GLY A 353 -4.13 27.16 19.41
N GLY A 354 -4.19 28.14 20.31
CA GLY A 354 -3.07 28.51 21.17
C GLY A 354 -3.38 28.46 22.67
N LYS A 355 -2.31 28.58 23.47
CA LYS A 355 -2.38 28.75 24.94
C LYS A 355 -2.94 30.09 25.38
N ASP A 356 -3.13 31.02 24.44
CA ASP A 356 -3.85 32.28 24.63
C ASP A 356 -5.39 32.09 24.67
N CYS A 357 -5.86 30.84 24.67
CA CYS A 357 -7.27 30.45 24.74
C CYS A 357 -8.07 30.94 23.52
N ASN A 358 -7.38 31.21 22.41
CA ASN A 358 -7.97 31.68 21.17
C ASN A 358 -7.78 30.67 20.05
N ILE A 359 -8.74 30.71 19.12
CA ILE A 359 -8.62 30.09 17.81
C ILE A 359 -8.55 31.22 16.80
N LEU A 360 -7.50 31.25 15.98
CA LEU A 360 -7.32 32.24 14.93
C LEU A 360 -7.60 31.60 13.56
N ALA A 361 -8.25 32.37 12.69
CA ALA A 361 -8.48 32.00 11.30
C ALA A 361 -7.46 32.70 10.40
N TRP A 362 -6.86 31.95 9.48
CA TRP A 362 -5.92 32.45 8.49
C TRP A 362 -6.47 32.20 7.10
N VAL A 363 -6.56 33.26 6.30
CA VAL A 363 -7.18 33.20 4.98
C VAL A 363 -6.22 33.70 3.91
N PRO A 364 -6.34 33.19 2.66
CA PRO A 364 -5.53 33.66 1.56
C PRO A 364 -6.00 35.05 1.10
N VAL A 365 -5.11 36.04 1.16
CA VAL A 365 -5.38 37.41 0.70
C VAL A 365 -4.90 37.58 -0.74
N LEU A 366 -5.71 38.23 -1.58
CA LEU A 366 -5.27 38.67 -2.90
C LEU A 366 -4.39 39.92 -2.70
N ARG A 367 -3.06 39.78 -2.90
CA ARG A 367 -2.21 40.97 -3.08
C ARG A 367 -2.77 41.79 -4.24
N GLN A 368 -3.21 43.00 -3.96
CA GLN A 368 -3.34 44.01 -5.01
C GLN A 368 -1.91 44.32 -5.51
N PRO A 369 -1.70 44.53 -6.82
CA PRO A 369 -0.43 45.08 -7.27
C PRO A 369 -0.23 46.40 -6.53
N ASP A 370 0.90 46.55 -5.85
CA ASP A 370 1.24 47.78 -5.14
C ASP A 370 1.02 48.96 -6.09
N VAL A 371 0.04 49.81 -5.78
CA VAL A 371 -0.05 51.12 -6.41
C VAL A 371 1.19 51.85 -5.92
N GLU A 372 2.07 52.23 -6.83
CA GLU A 372 3.21 53.10 -6.53
C GLU A 372 2.66 54.40 -5.93
N ASP A 373 2.59 54.43 -4.60
CA ASP A 373 2.23 55.62 -3.84
C ASP A 373 3.47 56.51 -3.82
N GLU A 374 3.57 57.39 -4.82
CA GLU A 374 4.54 58.47 -4.84
C GLU A 374 4.28 59.42 -3.67
N GLY A 375 4.95 59.17 -2.55
CA GLY A 375 5.26 60.21 -1.59
C GLY A 375 5.17 59.84 -0.12
N LYS A 376 6.23 59.24 0.42
CA LYS A 376 7.03 59.82 1.53
C LYS A 376 8.22 58.92 1.88
N LYS A 377 9.40 59.55 1.89
CA LYS A 377 10.72 58.97 2.16
C LYS A 377 10.80 58.28 3.54
N GLY A 378 11.44 57.11 3.58
CA GLY A 378 12.16 56.65 4.77
C GLY A 378 12.39 55.13 4.90
N GLY A 379 13.42 54.60 4.24
CA GLY A 379 14.14 53.39 4.72
C GLY A 379 13.76 52.03 4.10
N ALA A 380 14.78 51.38 3.53
CA ALA A 380 14.87 49.98 3.06
C ALA A 380 14.04 49.60 1.81
N GLN A 381 14.72 49.60 0.65
CA GLN A 381 14.33 48.82 -0.52
C GLN A 381 14.23 47.34 -0.13
N ALA A 382 13.00 46.81 -0.02
CA ALA A 382 12.76 45.37 0.04
C ALA A 382 12.91 44.82 -1.38
N ALA A 383 14.04 44.14 -1.62
CA ALA A 383 14.31 43.43 -2.86
C ALA A 383 13.20 42.41 -3.16
N VAL A 384 12.75 42.38 -4.42
CA VAL A 384 11.95 41.30 -4.99
C VAL A 384 12.65 39.97 -4.70
N ASN A 385 11.93 39.01 -4.11
CA ASN A 385 12.47 37.73 -3.70
C ASN A 385 12.93 36.93 -4.95
N PRO A 386 14.21 36.51 -5.07
CA PRO A 386 14.76 35.79 -6.23
C PRO A 386 14.02 34.48 -6.57
N ALA A 387 13.24 33.96 -5.63
CA ALA A 387 12.44 32.75 -5.80
C ALA A 387 11.37 32.84 -6.92
N PHE A 388 10.97 34.04 -7.33
CA PHE A 388 9.94 34.24 -8.36
C PHE A 388 10.45 34.00 -9.79
N GLU A 389 11.69 34.40 -10.10
CA GLU A 389 12.35 34.09 -11.39
C GLU A 389 12.92 32.67 -11.41
N ASP A 390 13.42 32.18 -10.27
CA ASP A 390 13.96 30.83 -10.15
C ASP A 390 12.88 29.76 -10.32
N ALA A 391 11.70 29.88 -9.71
CA ALA A 391 10.68 28.81 -9.79
C ALA A 391 10.10 28.60 -11.20
N TRP A 392 9.92 29.68 -11.97
CA TRP A 392 9.41 29.59 -13.35
C TRP A 392 10.49 29.04 -14.31
N SER A 393 11.74 29.50 -14.15
CA SER A 393 12.86 29.03 -14.98
C SER A 393 13.41 27.65 -14.58
N ILE A 394 13.20 27.22 -13.33
CA ILE A 394 13.51 25.87 -12.85
C ILE A 394 12.43 24.89 -13.32
N ASN A 395 11.15 25.24 -13.29
CA ASN A 395 10.08 24.34 -13.76
C ASN A 395 10.13 24.10 -15.27
N LEU A 396 10.42 25.14 -16.08
CA LEU A 396 10.68 24.97 -17.52
C LEU A 396 11.91 24.07 -17.76
N ARG A 397 13.01 24.28 -17.04
CA ARG A 397 14.20 23.41 -17.11
C ARG A 397 13.94 21.98 -16.61
N ARG A 398 13.02 21.79 -15.66
CA ARG A 398 12.69 20.48 -15.09
C ARG A 398 11.68 19.71 -15.94
N GLU A 399 10.77 20.40 -16.62
CA GLU A 399 9.90 19.82 -17.65
C GLU A 399 10.73 19.41 -18.87
N GLU A 400 11.62 20.27 -19.37
CA GLU A 400 12.58 19.92 -20.42
C GLU A 400 13.49 18.76 -20.00
N GLN A 401 14.00 18.74 -18.76
CA GLN A 401 14.81 17.62 -18.26
C GLN A 401 14.02 16.34 -18.00
N ALA A 402 12.75 16.40 -17.58
CA ALA A 402 11.93 15.21 -17.35
C ALA A 402 11.43 14.63 -18.67
N GLU A 403 11.08 15.48 -19.64
CA GLU A 403 10.72 15.07 -20.99
C GLU A 403 11.94 14.56 -21.75
N MET A 404 13.10 15.23 -21.65
CA MET A 404 14.37 14.68 -22.14
C MET A 404 14.74 13.38 -21.42
N ALA A 405 14.59 13.27 -20.10
CA ALA A 405 14.90 12.05 -19.37
C ALA A 405 13.94 10.91 -19.74
N PHE A 406 12.66 11.16 -19.95
CA PHE A 406 11.68 10.16 -20.38
C PHE A 406 11.90 9.75 -21.84
N ASN A 407 12.16 10.71 -22.73
CA ASN A 407 12.50 10.46 -24.13
C ASN A 407 13.85 9.75 -24.24
N GLN A 408 14.79 10.04 -23.35
CA GLN A 408 16.09 9.37 -23.25
C GLN A 408 15.94 7.99 -22.63
N LEU A 409 15.06 7.77 -21.64
CA LEU A 409 14.78 6.45 -21.08
C LEU A 409 14.08 5.55 -22.11
N THR A 410 13.12 6.08 -22.85
CA THR A 410 12.43 5.37 -23.93
C THR A 410 13.37 5.12 -25.10
N SER A 411 14.20 6.10 -25.51
CA SER A 411 15.21 5.88 -26.56
C SER A 411 16.27 4.87 -26.11
N THR A 412 16.72 4.92 -24.87
CA THR A 412 17.70 3.97 -24.31
C THR A 412 17.07 2.59 -24.19
N ALA A 413 15.81 2.47 -23.77
CA ALA A 413 15.10 1.18 -23.70
C ALA A 413 14.88 0.57 -25.10
N VAL A 414 14.55 1.39 -26.10
CA VAL A 414 14.42 0.96 -27.50
C VAL A 414 15.78 0.56 -28.06
N GLN A 415 16.84 1.34 -27.81
CA GLN A 415 18.20 1.00 -28.22
C GLN A 415 18.71 -0.28 -27.54
N LEU A 416 18.46 -0.46 -26.24
CA LEU A 416 18.79 -1.69 -25.52
C LEU A 416 18.00 -2.89 -26.06
N TYR A 417 16.72 -2.71 -26.42
CA TYR A 417 15.92 -3.75 -27.06
C TYR A 417 16.47 -4.11 -28.45
N ASP A 418 16.78 -3.12 -29.27
CA ASP A 418 17.33 -3.30 -30.62
C ASP A 418 18.72 -3.92 -30.60
N GLU A 419 19.57 -3.57 -29.62
CA GLU A 419 20.87 -4.23 -29.43
C GLU A 419 20.71 -5.67 -28.94
N TRP A 420 19.75 -5.91 -28.06
CA TRP A 420 19.52 -7.22 -27.48
C TRP A 420 18.85 -8.20 -28.45
N ILE A 421 17.93 -7.74 -29.30
CA ILE A 421 17.25 -8.58 -30.30
C ILE A 421 18.18 -9.00 -31.45
N LYS A 422 19.29 -8.30 -31.69
CA LYS A 422 20.31 -8.69 -32.69
C LYS A 422 20.92 -10.07 -32.40
N GLY A 423 20.92 -10.50 -31.14
CA GLY A 423 21.41 -11.81 -30.72
C GLY A 423 20.36 -12.93 -30.80
N ALA A 424 19.17 -12.67 -31.34
CA ALA A 424 18.09 -13.64 -31.34
C ALA A 424 18.12 -14.58 -32.55
N ASP A 425 17.58 -15.79 -32.39
CA ASP A 425 17.58 -16.84 -33.41
C ASP A 425 16.67 -16.45 -34.60
N PRO A 426 17.21 -16.21 -35.81
CA PRO A 426 16.45 -15.73 -36.95
C PRO A 426 15.37 -16.72 -37.42
N ARG A 427 15.49 -18.01 -37.07
CA ARG A 427 14.54 -19.05 -37.50
C ARG A 427 13.14 -18.87 -36.92
N THR A 428 13.03 -18.18 -35.78
CA THR A 428 11.79 -18.06 -35.00
C THR A 428 11.09 -16.71 -35.16
N GLU A 429 11.68 -15.77 -35.90
CA GLU A 429 11.22 -14.38 -35.97
C GLU A 429 9.77 -14.23 -36.47
N ASP A 430 9.42 -14.93 -37.55
CA ASP A 430 8.10 -14.87 -38.19
C ASP A 430 7.05 -15.75 -37.51
N TRP A 431 7.40 -16.46 -36.44
CA TRP A 431 6.47 -17.37 -35.78
C TRP A 431 5.50 -16.61 -34.88
N LEU A 432 4.30 -17.17 -34.74
CA LEU A 432 3.23 -16.56 -33.97
C LEU A 432 3.70 -16.28 -32.52
N LEU A 433 3.50 -15.03 -32.07
CA LEU A 433 3.92 -14.48 -30.77
C LEU A 433 5.44 -14.35 -30.54
N MET A 434 6.30 -14.60 -31.54
CA MET A 434 7.76 -14.52 -31.39
C MET A 434 8.37 -13.18 -31.81
N SER A 435 7.65 -12.36 -32.58
CA SER A 435 8.17 -11.08 -33.10
C SER A 435 8.52 -10.07 -31.99
N SER A 436 7.78 -10.08 -30.89
CA SER A 436 7.98 -9.19 -29.75
C SER A 436 7.52 -9.86 -28.45
N PRO A 437 8.06 -9.49 -27.28
CA PRO A 437 7.50 -9.93 -26.01
C PRO A 437 6.17 -9.24 -25.69
N LEU A 438 5.77 -8.18 -26.41
CA LEU A 438 4.55 -7.42 -26.10
C LEU A 438 3.25 -8.24 -26.20
N PRO A 439 2.98 -9.00 -27.28
CA PRO A 439 1.73 -9.76 -27.40
C PRO A 439 1.49 -10.73 -26.24
N GLN A 440 2.53 -11.44 -25.81
CA GLN A 440 2.42 -12.35 -24.67
C GLN A 440 2.22 -11.60 -23.34
N THR A 441 2.85 -10.44 -23.14
CA THR A 441 2.64 -9.65 -21.92
C THR A 441 1.19 -9.19 -21.80
N ILE A 442 0.58 -8.77 -22.92
CA ILE A 442 -0.84 -8.39 -22.97
C ILE A 442 -1.72 -9.59 -22.59
N ILE A 443 -1.45 -10.78 -23.15
CA ILE A 443 -2.22 -12.00 -22.85
C ILE A 443 -2.09 -12.38 -21.37
N ILE A 444 -0.88 -12.38 -20.81
CA ILE A 444 -0.63 -12.72 -19.39
C ILE A 444 -1.26 -11.69 -18.46
N SER A 445 -1.15 -10.39 -18.76
CA SER A 445 -1.79 -9.34 -17.98
C SER A 445 -3.31 -9.45 -18.00
N ALA A 446 -3.91 -9.72 -19.17
CA ALA A 446 -5.34 -9.96 -19.30
C ALA A 446 -5.78 -11.21 -18.50
N TYR A 447 -5.00 -12.27 -18.55
CA TYR A 447 -5.21 -13.48 -17.75
C TYR A 447 -5.18 -13.21 -16.24
N ILE A 448 -4.15 -12.53 -15.73
CA ILE A 448 -4.03 -12.19 -14.31
C ILE A 448 -5.21 -11.33 -13.87
N TYR A 449 -5.56 -10.31 -14.67
CA TYR A 449 -6.72 -9.46 -14.42
C TYR A 449 -8.03 -10.26 -14.39
N PHE A 450 -8.21 -11.21 -15.32
CA PHE A 450 -9.37 -12.09 -15.35
C PHE A 450 -9.44 -12.99 -14.10
N VAL A 451 -8.37 -13.70 -13.76
CA VAL A 451 -8.37 -14.68 -12.66
C VAL A 451 -8.48 -14.00 -11.30
N MET A 452 -7.80 -12.87 -11.09
CA MET A 452 -7.75 -12.21 -9.79
C MET A 452 -8.89 -11.22 -9.54
N SER A 453 -9.49 -10.64 -10.58
CA SER A 453 -10.46 -9.55 -10.44
C SER A 453 -11.75 -9.78 -11.21
N LEU A 454 -11.69 -9.79 -12.55
CA LEU A 454 -12.89 -9.73 -13.39
C LEU A 454 -13.72 -11.01 -13.30
N GLY A 455 -13.11 -12.18 -13.43
CA GLY A 455 -13.78 -13.49 -13.42
C GLY A 455 -14.53 -13.77 -12.11
N PRO A 456 -13.90 -13.62 -10.92
CA PRO A 456 -14.61 -13.75 -9.64
C PRO A 456 -15.79 -12.79 -9.48
N ARG A 457 -15.65 -11.52 -9.92
CA ARG A 457 -16.73 -10.51 -9.89
C ARG A 457 -17.89 -10.87 -10.81
N LEU A 458 -17.60 -11.29 -12.05
CA LEU A 458 -18.62 -11.71 -13.02
C LEU A 458 -19.40 -12.95 -12.56
N MET A 459 -18.76 -13.83 -11.79
CA MET A 459 -19.37 -15.05 -11.28
C MET A 459 -20.04 -14.89 -9.92
N GLU A 460 -19.84 -13.79 -9.19
CA GLU A 460 -20.36 -13.58 -7.82
C GLU A 460 -21.85 -13.93 -7.72
N ASN A 461 -22.66 -13.36 -8.62
CA ASN A 461 -24.12 -13.52 -8.66
C ASN A 461 -24.63 -14.62 -9.62
N LYS A 462 -23.75 -15.40 -10.25
CA LYS A 462 -24.13 -16.45 -11.22
C LYS A 462 -23.99 -17.86 -10.64
N LYS A 463 -24.79 -18.82 -11.12
CA LYS A 463 -24.60 -20.25 -10.80
C LYS A 463 -23.30 -20.78 -11.46
N PRO A 464 -22.59 -21.74 -10.85
CA PRO A 464 -21.39 -22.32 -11.46
C PRO A 464 -21.74 -23.03 -12.76
N PHE A 465 -20.94 -22.84 -13.81
CA PHE A 465 -21.17 -23.49 -15.10
C PHE A 465 -20.86 -25.00 -15.03
N ASP A 466 -21.72 -25.83 -15.62
CA ASP A 466 -21.44 -27.26 -15.79
C ASP A 466 -20.58 -27.50 -17.04
N LEU A 467 -19.27 -27.46 -16.84
CA LEU A 467 -18.28 -27.59 -17.92
C LEU A 467 -17.69 -29.01 -18.00
N LYS A 468 -18.37 -30.06 -17.49
CA LYS A 468 -17.80 -31.42 -17.44
C LYS A 468 -17.35 -31.94 -18.81
N LYS A 469 -18.21 -31.83 -19.84
CA LYS A 469 -17.89 -32.27 -21.21
C LYS A 469 -16.73 -31.47 -21.81
N VAL A 470 -16.73 -30.15 -21.59
CA VAL A 470 -15.67 -29.25 -22.05
C VAL A 470 -14.33 -29.61 -21.40
N LEU A 471 -14.31 -29.82 -20.09
CA LEU A 471 -13.11 -30.19 -19.34
C LEU A 471 -12.57 -31.56 -19.76
N MET A 472 -13.45 -32.50 -20.08
CA MET A 472 -13.06 -33.81 -20.59
C MET A 472 -12.35 -33.70 -21.95
N ILE A 473 -12.98 -33.01 -22.92
CA ILE A 473 -12.39 -32.79 -24.26
C ILE A 473 -11.05 -32.07 -24.12
N TYR A 474 -11.03 -31.01 -23.32
CA TYR A 474 -9.83 -30.22 -23.06
C TYR A 474 -8.70 -31.08 -22.44
N ASN A 475 -8.96 -31.80 -21.35
CA ASN A 475 -7.92 -32.60 -20.68
C ASN A 475 -7.33 -33.66 -21.62
N PHE A 476 -8.17 -34.38 -22.38
CA PHE A 476 -7.68 -35.37 -23.34
C PHE A 476 -6.96 -34.74 -24.54
N SER A 477 -7.34 -33.54 -24.97
CA SER A 477 -6.63 -32.78 -26.01
C SER A 477 -5.24 -32.36 -25.53
N VAL A 478 -5.12 -31.91 -24.27
CA VAL A 478 -3.83 -31.59 -23.65
C VAL A 478 -2.94 -32.83 -23.51
N VAL A 479 -3.52 -33.99 -23.19
CA VAL A 479 -2.78 -35.28 -23.18
C VAL A 479 -2.26 -35.63 -24.57
N ALA A 480 -3.10 -35.53 -25.61
CA ALA A 480 -2.69 -35.82 -26.98
C ALA A 480 -1.58 -34.87 -27.45
N LEU A 481 -1.71 -33.57 -27.16
CA LEU A 481 -0.70 -32.56 -27.45
C LEU A 481 0.61 -32.85 -26.70
N SER A 482 0.55 -33.21 -25.42
CA SER A 482 1.72 -33.53 -24.60
C SER A 482 2.43 -34.81 -25.07
N LEU A 483 1.69 -35.84 -25.50
CA LEU A 483 2.25 -37.04 -26.09
C LEU A 483 2.95 -36.75 -27.42
N TYR A 484 2.34 -35.92 -28.27
CA TYR A 484 2.95 -35.48 -29.51
C TYR A 484 4.26 -34.71 -29.26
N MET A 485 4.25 -33.75 -28.33
CA MET A 485 5.47 -33.02 -27.94
C MET A 485 6.55 -33.94 -27.35
N CYS A 486 6.18 -34.90 -26.51
CA CYS A 486 7.12 -35.92 -26.00
C CYS A 486 7.78 -36.68 -27.16
N TYR A 487 6.98 -37.17 -28.11
CA TYR A 487 7.48 -37.89 -29.28
C TYR A 487 8.43 -37.01 -30.09
N GLU A 488 8.06 -35.76 -30.35
CA GLU A 488 8.87 -34.82 -31.10
C GLU A 488 10.20 -34.49 -30.39
N PHE A 489 10.20 -34.25 -29.06
CA PHE A 489 11.44 -34.03 -28.30
C PHE A 489 12.38 -35.23 -28.29
N VAL A 490 11.83 -36.45 -28.22
CA VAL A 490 12.62 -37.68 -28.32
C VAL A 490 13.22 -37.82 -29.72
N MET A 491 12.40 -37.66 -30.77
CA MET A 491 12.85 -37.86 -32.14
C MET A 491 13.76 -36.75 -32.68
N SER A 492 13.63 -35.53 -32.17
CA SER A 492 14.41 -34.37 -32.61
C SER A 492 15.80 -34.27 -31.97
N GLY A 493 16.05 -34.95 -30.85
CA GLY A 493 17.38 -34.94 -30.23
C GLY A 493 17.61 -36.06 -29.20
N TRP A 494 16.74 -36.20 -28.21
CA TRP A 494 17.02 -37.05 -27.03
C TRP A 494 17.08 -38.56 -27.29
N GLY A 495 16.52 -39.04 -28.41
CA GLY A 495 16.60 -40.42 -28.86
C GLY A 495 17.54 -40.64 -30.05
N THR A 496 18.10 -39.59 -30.62
CA THR A 496 18.82 -39.64 -31.91
C THR A 496 20.23 -39.05 -31.89
N GLY A 497 20.54 -38.11 -30.98
CA GLY A 497 21.86 -37.46 -30.97
C GLY A 497 22.25 -36.62 -29.76
N TYR A 498 21.32 -36.22 -28.87
CA TYR A 498 21.69 -35.46 -27.66
C TYR A 498 22.22 -36.39 -26.56
N SER A 499 23.26 -35.92 -25.89
CA SER A 499 23.78 -36.52 -24.66
C SER A 499 23.08 -35.92 -23.43
N PHE A 500 23.29 -36.52 -22.26
CA PHE A 500 22.90 -35.89 -20.99
C PHE A 500 23.90 -34.79 -20.54
N GLY A 501 24.86 -34.43 -21.39
CA GLY A 501 25.96 -33.52 -21.12
C GLY A 501 25.74 -32.11 -21.70
N CYS A 502 26.81 -31.49 -22.20
CA CYS A 502 26.76 -30.14 -22.79
C CYS A 502 26.42 -30.20 -24.28
N ASP A 503 25.13 -30.31 -24.61
CA ASP A 503 24.64 -30.20 -25.98
C ASP A 503 24.25 -28.76 -26.32
N LEU A 504 24.89 -28.22 -27.36
CA LEU A 504 24.71 -26.86 -27.85
C LEU A 504 23.46 -26.74 -28.73
N VAL A 505 23.01 -25.50 -28.93
CA VAL A 505 21.90 -25.20 -29.83
C VAL A 505 22.42 -25.24 -31.27
N ASP A 506 21.85 -26.10 -32.11
CA ASP A 506 22.09 -26.07 -33.55
C ASP A 506 21.22 -24.97 -34.19
N TYR A 507 21.84 -23.91 -34.72
CA TYR A 507 21.17 -22.80 -35.41
C TYR A 507 21.01 -23.02 -36.92
N SER A 508 21.43 -24.18 -37.44
CA SER A 508 21.27 -24.50 -38.86
C SER A 508 19.79 -24.68 -39.24
N HIS A 509 19.50 -24.57 -40.54
CA HIS A 509 18.21 -24.93 -41.11
C HIS A 509 18.12 -26.42 -41.46
N SER A 510 18.87 -27.28 -40.77
CA SER A 510 18.78 -28.72 -40.97
C SER A 510 17.37 -29.23 -40.58
N PRO A 511 16.85 -30.29 -41.22
CA PRO A 511 15.55 -30.83 -40.87
C PRO A 511 15.41 -31.23 -39.39
N GLN A 512 16.51 -31.64 -38.75
CA GLN A 512 16.52 -32.00 -37.33
C GLN A 512 16.50 -30.76 -36.42
N ALA A 513 17.31 -29.74 -36.72
CA ALA A 513 17.34 -28.51 -35.95
C ALA A 513 16.03 -27.71 -36.06
N MET A 514 15.44 -27.63 -37.25
CA MET A 514 14.13 -27.01 -37.46
C MET A 514 13.01 -27.77 -36.73
N ARG A 515 13.09 -29.11 -36.68
CA ARG A 515 12.16 -29.94 -35.92
C ARG A 515 12.25 -29.66 -34.42
N MET A 516 13.46 -29.55 -33.88
CA MET A 516 13.67 -29.18 -32.47
C MET A 516 13.12 -27.78 -32.17
N ALA A 517 13.46 -26.78 -32.98
CA ALA A 517 13.00 -25.41 -32.79
C ALA A 517 11.47 -25.30 -32.85
N HIS A 518 10.83 -25.98 -33.81
CA HIS A 518 9.36 -26.04 -33.92
C HIS A 518 8.73 -26.71 -32.69
N THR A 519 9.37 -27.75 -32.14
CA THR A 519 8.91 -28.42 -30.92
C THR A 519 9.02 -27.50 -29.70
N CYS A 520 10.10 -26.72 -29.58
CA CYS A 520 10.25 -25.71 -28.54
C CYS A 520 9.17 -24.62 -28.64
N TRP A 521 8.84 -24.16 -29.86
CA TRP A 521 7.75 -23.21 -30.07
C TRP A 521 6.38 -23.81 -29.74
N LEU A 522 6.12 -25.06 -30.15
CA LEU A 522 4.87 -25.75 -29.81
C LEU A 522 4.70 -25.92 -28.30
N TYR A 523 5.79 -26.22 -27.59
CA TYR A 523 5.82 -26.28 -26.13
C TYR A 523 5.54 -24.91 -25.50
N TYR A 524 6.13 -23.82 -26.02
CA TYR A 524 5.79 -22.47 -25.60
C TYR A 524 4.29 -22.16 -25.79
N PHE A 525 3.75 -22.49 -26.96
CA PHE A 525 2.33 -22.28 -27.26
C PHE A 525 1.41 -23.09 -26.34
N SER A 526 1.81 -24.30 -25.95
CA SER A 526 1.04 -25.14 -25.02
C SER A 526 0.81 -24.46 -23.67
N LYS A 527 1.71 -23.57 -23.23
CA LYS A 527 1.57 -22.87 -21.93
C LYS A 527 0.39 -21.90 -21.91
N PHE A 528 0.00 -21.32 -23.04
CA PHE A 528 -1.23 -20.53 -23.13
C PHE A 528 -2.48 -21.40 -23.09
N ILE A 529 -2.42 -22.62 -23.64
CA ILE A 529 -3.52 -23.58 -23.55
C ILE A 529 -3.73 -24.00 -22.09
N GLU A 530 -2.64 -24.31 -21.38
CA GLU A 530 -2.66 -24.71 -19.96
C GLU A 530 -3.18 -23.61 -19.03
N MET A 531 -3.05 -22.32 -19.39
CA MET A 531 -3.64 -21.21 -18.64
C MET A 531 -5.18 -21.29 -18.56
N LEU A 532 -5.84 -22.00 -19.48
CA LEU A 532 -7.30 -22.18 -19.44
C LEU A 532 -7.77 -22.97 -18.21
N ASP A 533 -6.89 -23.73 -17.55
CA ASP A 533 -7.23 -24.47 -16.32
C ASP A 533 -7.76 -23.57 -15.21
N THR A 534 -7.09 -22.44 -14.94
CA THR A 534 -7.56 -21.50 -13.92
C THR A 534 -8.82 -20.79 -14.36
N VAL A 535 -8.99 -20.51 -15.65
CA VAL A 535 -10.21 -19.94 -16.21
C VAL A 535 -11.39 -20.87 -15.92
N PHE A 536 -11.23 -22.17 -16.18
CA PHE A 536 -12.26 -23.17 -15.85
C PHE A 536 -12.51 -23.28 -14.35
N PHE A 537 -11.50 -23.15 -13.49
CA PHE A 537 -11.70 -23.13 -12.03
C PHE A 537 -12.54 -21.93 -11.57
N VAL A 538 -12.30 -20.73 -12.14
CA VAL A 538 -13.08 -19.53 -11.84
C VAL A 538 -14.53 -19.68 -12.30
N LEU A 539 -14.76 -20.14 -13.55
CA LEU A 539 -16.10 -20.34 -14.11
C LEU A 539 -16.91 -21.42 -13.37
N ARG A 540 -16.25 -22.37 -12.72
CA ARG A 540 -16.88 -23.42 -11.88
C ARG A 540 -17.01 -23.04 -10.41
N LYS A 541 -16.62 -21.82 -10.02
CA LYS A 541 -16.54 -21.36 -8.61
C LYS A 541 -15.70 -22.29 -7.72
N LYS A 542 -14.62 -22.88 -8.25
CA LYS A 542 -13.68 -23.73 -7.51
C LYS A 542 -12.44 -22.96 -7.06
N ASN A 543 -12.63 -21.75 -6.53
CA ASN A 543 -11.55 -20.84 -6.15
C ASN A 543 -10.59 -21.43 -5.10
N ASN A 544 -11.03 -22.39 -4.28
CA ASN A 544 -10.18 -23.13 -3.34
C ASN A 544 -9.07 -23.98 -4.00
N GLN A 545 -9.17 -24.22 -5.31
CA GLN A 545 -8.18 -24.92 -6.13
C GLN A 545 -7.16 -23.96 -6.76
N ILE A 546 -7.44 -22.66 -6.78
CA ILE A 546 -6.55 -21.63 -7.32
C ILE A 546 -5.62 -21.18 -6.19
N SER A 547 -4.40 -21.73 -6.16
CA SER A 547 -3.36 -21.33 -5.21
C SER A 547 -2.47 -20.22 -5.79
N PHE A 548 -1.79 -19.48 -4.91
CA PHE A 548 -0.76 -18.51 -5.33
C PHE A 548 0.31 -19.17 -6.20
N LEU A 549 0.79 -20.36 -5.80
CA LEU A 549 1.79 -21.12 -6.53
C LEU A 549 1.33 -21.46 -7.97
N HIS A 550 0.06 -21.84 -8.12
CA HIS A 550 -0.52 -22.16 -9.41
C HIS A 550 -0.59 -20.94 -10.34
N VAL A 551 -1.09 -19.80 -9.85
CA VAL A 551 -1.18 -18.56 -10.65
C VAL A 551 0.21 -18.02 -10.99
N PHE A 552 1.15 -18.06 -10.04
CA PHE A 552 2.53 -17.64 -10.25
C PHE A 552 3.20 -18.47 -11.35
N HIS A 553 3.10 -19.80 -11.28
CA HIS A 553 3.62 -20.72 -12.30
C HIS A 553 3.03 -20.44 -13.70
N HIS A 554 1.70 -20.39 -13.84
CA HIS A 554 1.09 -20.18 -15.16
C HIS A 554 1.35 -18.79 -15.75
N SER A 555 1.70 -17.80 -14.92
CA SER A 555 2.01 -16.44 -15.40
C SER A 555 3.47 -16.32 -15.87
N ILE A 556 4.40 -16.97 -15.18
CA ILE A 556 5.83 -16.83 -15.44
C ILE A 556 6.35 -17.82 -16.49
N MET A 557 5.73 -19.00 -16.64
CA MET A 557 6.19 -20.04 -17.56
C MET A 557 6.16 -19.63 -19.04
N PRO A 558 5.10 -19.00 -19.58
CA PRO A 558 5.16 -18.52 -20.96
C PRO A 558 6.26 -17.46 -21.15
N PHE A 559 6.44 -16.59 -20.14
CA PHE A 559 7.44 -15.52 -20.19
C PHE A 559 8.86 -16.07 -20.27
N THR A 560 9.22 -17.04 -19.43
CA THR A 560 10.57 -17.65 -19.43
C THR A 560 10.83 -18.43 -20.72
N TRP A 561 9.82 -19.14 -21.23
CA TRP A 561 9.95 -19.94 -22.44
C TRP A 561 10.04 -19.11 -23.72
N TRP A 562 9.47 -17.91 -23.75
CA TRP A 562 9.66 -16.99 -24.87
C TRP A 562 11.13 -16.65 -25.10
N PHE A 563 11.88 -16.35 -24.03
CA PHE A 563 13.33 -16.12 -24.14
C PHE A 563 14.07 -17.38 -24.57
N GLY A 564 13.67 -18.55 -24.06
CA GLY A 564 14.23 -19.83 -24.47
C GLY A 564 14.07 -20.08 -25.97
N VAL A 565 12.87 -19.92 -26.52
CA VAL A 565 12.60 -20.14 -27.95
C VAL A 565 13.25 -19.05 -28.82
N ARG A 566 13.23 -17.80 -28.37
CA ARG A 566 13.75 -16.68 -29.18
C ARG A 566 15.28 -16.67 -29.30
N PHE A 567 16.00 -17.18 -28.29
CA PHE A 567 17.48 -17.11 -28.26
C PHE A 567 18.17 -18.47 -28.23
N ALA A 568 17.54 -19.52 -27.73
CA ALA A 568 18.17 -20.82 -27.50
C ALA A 568 17.19 -21.98 -27.75
N ALA A 569 16.63 -22.04 -28.97
CA ALA A 569 15.64 -23.04 -29.39
C ALA A 569 16.27 -24.44 -29.59
N GLY A 570 16.83 -25.04 -28.53
CA GLY A 570 17.48 -26.35 -28.58
C GLY A 570 18.41 -26.63 -27.40
N GLY A 571 19.25 -27.66 -27.55
CA GLY A 571 20.31 -28.00 -26.59
C GLY A 571 19.82 -28.42 -25.19
N LEU A 572 20.71 -28.24 -24.21
CA LEU A 572 20.58 -28.66 -22.81
C LEU A 572 19.22 -28.31 -22.16
N GLY A 573 18.64 -27.14 -22.47
CA GLY A 573 17.40 -26.66 -21.86
C GLY A 573 16.16 -27.49 -22.20
N THR A 574 16.19 -28.22 -23.33
CA THR A 574 15.03 -28.99 -23.84
C THR A 574 14.69 -30.22 -22.99
N PHE A 575 15.65 -30.72 -22.19
CA PHE A 575 15.40 -31.82 -21.24
C PHE A 575 14.30 -31.49 -20.24
N HIS A 576 14.26 -30.24 -19.79
CA HIS A 576 13.22 -29.74 -18.89
C HIS A 576 11.83 -29.84 -19.51
N ALA A 577 11.69 -29.46 -20.78
CA ALA A 577 10.42 -29.54 -21.51
C ALA A 577 9.98 -31.00 -21.68
N LEU A 578 10.88 -31.90 -22.08
CA LEU A 578 10.59 -33.32 -22.24
C LEU A 578 10.02 -33.93 -20.95
N LEU A 579 10.69 -33.74 -19.81
CA LEU A 579 10.21 -34.24 -18.52
C LEU A 579 8.89 -33.59 -18.10
N ASN A 580 8.70 -32.31 -18.40
CA ASN A 580 7.45 -31.61 -18.11
C ASN A 580 6.28 -32.19 -18.92
N CYS A 581 6.49 -32.49 -20.21
CA CYS A 581 5.48 -33.14 -21.06
C CYS A 581 5.07 -34.51 -20.50
N ILE A 582 6.04 -35.33 -20.05
CA ILE A 582 5.75 -36.63 -19.42
C ILE A 582 4.86 -36.47 -18.18
N VAL A 583 5.20 -35.53 -17.30
CA VAL A 583 4.39 -35.26 -16.10
C VAL A 583 3.01 -34.68 -16.47
N HIS A 584 2.93 -33.86 -17.50
CA HIS A 584 1.65 -33.32 -18.00
C HIS A 584 0.74 -34.42 -18.54
N VAL A 585 1.28 -35.41 -19.27
CA VAL A 585 0.51 -36.60 -19.67
C VAL A 585 -0.12 -37.27 -18.45
N ILE A 586 0.67 -37.56 -17.41
CA ILE A 586 0.18 -38.24 -16.20
C ILE A 586 -0.88 -37.40 -15.47
N MET A 587 -0.64 -36.10 -15.32
CA MET A 587 -1.51 -35.19 -14.59
C MET A 587 -2.84 -34.96 -15.31
N TYR A 588 -2.82 -34.70 -16.62
CA TYR A 588 -4.04 -34.45 -17.39
C TYR A 588 -4.82 -35.75 -17.69
N ILE A 589 -4.17 -36.91 -17.75
CA ILE A 589 -4.88 -38.20 -17.73
C ILE A 589 -5.68 -38.33 -16.43
N TYR A 590 -5.07 -38.06 -15.29
CA TYR A 590 -5.78 -38.09 -14.00
C TYR A 590 -6.97 -37.12 -13.98
N TYR A 591 -6.79 -35.88 -14.46
CA TYR A 591 -7.87 -34.89 -14.51
C TYR A 591 -8.97 -35.27 -15.50
N GLY A 592 -8.63 -35.81 -16.67
CA GLY A 592 -9.58 -36.34 -17.63
C GLY A 592 -10.43 -37.48 -17.05
N LEU A 593 -9.78 -38.46 -16.41
CA LEU A 593 -10.46 -39.58 -15.76
C LEU A 593 -11.33 -39.13 -14.57
N SER A 594 -10.91 -38.10 -13.82
CA SER A 594 -11.72 -37.53 -12.74
C SER A 594 -13.00 -36.82 -13.23
N ALA A 595 -13.02 -36.40 -14.50
CA ALA A 595 -14.20 -35.77 -15.10
C ALA A 595 -15.24 -36.79 -15.61
N LEU A 596 -14.87 -38.07 -15.77
CA LEU A 596 -15.75 -39.17 -16.24
C LEU A 596 -16.77 -39.65 -15.18
N GLY A 597 -16.78 -39.05 -13.99
CA GLY A 597 -17.81 -39.25 -12.97
C GLY A 597 -17.53 -40.40 -11.99
N PRO A 598 -18.52 -40.74 -11.14
CA PRO A 598 -18.34 -41.58 -9.96
C PRO A 598 -17.98 -43.06 -10.26
N ALA A 599 -18.17 -43.51 -11.50
CA ALA A 599 -17.76 -44.85 -11.92
C ALA A 599 -16.22 -45.02 -11.93
N TYR A 600 -15.48 -43.95 -12.26
CA TYR A 600 -14.02 -43.98 -12.36
C TYR A 600 -13.30 -43.51 -11.09
N GLU A 601 -14.01 -42.87 -10.16
CA GLU A 601 -13.43 -42.41 -8.87
C GLU A 601 -12.76 -43.53 -8.07
N LYS A 602 -13.27 -44.78 -8.18
CA LYS A 602 -12.72 -45.96 -7.52
C LYS A 602 -11.29 -46.29 -7.96
N PHE A 603 -10.93 -45.97 -9.20
CA PHE A 603 -9.62 -46.29 -9.77
C PHE A 603 -8.57 -45.18 -9.53
N LEU A 604 -8.95 -44.03 -8.94
CA LEU A 604 -8.10 -42.84 -8.78
C LEU A 604 -7.29 -42.81 -7.46
N TRP A 605 -6.90 -43.98 -6.94
CA TRP A 605 -6.18 -44.12 -5.67
C TRP A 605 -4.78 -43.50 -5.67
N TRP A 606 -4.16 -43.34 -6.85
CA TRP A 606 -2.81 -42.79 -6.99
C TRP A 606 -2.74 -41.26 -6.93
N LYS A 607 -3.85 -40.55 -6.65
CA LYS A 607 -3.88 -39.08 -6.47
C LYS A 607 -2.76 -38.58 -5.55
N LYS A 608 -2.48 -39.32 -4.47
CA LYS A 608 -1.47 -38.97 -3.47
C LYS A 608 -0.05 -38.88 -4.05
N HIS A 609 0.22 -39.56 -5.16
CA HIS A 609 1.53 -39.62 -5.81
C HIS A 609 1.74 -38.52 -6.86
N LEU A 610 0.69 -37.82 -7.30
CA LEU A 610 0.81 -36.80 -8.35
C LEU A 610 1.76 -35.66 -7.94
N THR A 611 1.63 -35.17 -6.71
CA THR A 611 2.50 -34.13 -6.15
C THR A 611 3.94 -34.62 -5.95
N THR A 612 4.11 -35.90 -5.59
CA THR A 612 5.43 -36.54 -5.48
C THR A 612 6.11 -36.62 -6.85
N ILE A 613 5.39 -37.03 -7.90
CA ILE A 613 5.92 -37.12 -9.26
C ILE A 613 6.37 -35.74 -9.76
N GLN A 614 5.58 -34.69 -9.52
CA GLN A 614 5.96 -33.31 -9.85
C GLN A 614 7.21 -32.86 -9.09
N LEU A 615 7.33 -33.17 -7.79
CA LEU A 615 8.51 -32.83 -7.01
C LEU A 615 9.76 -33.57 -7.49
N THR A 616 9.63 -34.86 -7.82
CA THR A 616 10.71 -35.67 -8.40
C THR A 616 11.18 -35.08 -9.73
N GLN A 617 10.27 -34.61 -10.58
CA GLN A 617 10.60 -33.92 -11.83
C GLN A 617 11.47 -32.69 -11.58
N PHE A 618 11.10 -31.83 -10.62
CA PHE A 618 11.89 -30.63 -10.31
C PHE A 618 13.29 -30.96 -9.81
N VAL A 619 13.45 -32.01 -8.99
CA VAL A 619 14.76 -32.46 -8.52
C VAL A 619 15.60 -32.95 -9.71
N ILE A 620 15.05 -33.80 -10.57
CA ILE A 620 15.79 -34.32 -11.74
C ILE A 620 16.22 -33.18 -12.67
N VAL A 621 15.31 -32.25 -12.98
CA VAL A 621 15.60 -31.08 -13.82
C VAL A 621 16.66 -30.20 -13.19
N THR A 622 16.57 -29.92 -11.89
CA THR A 622 17.53 -29.04 -11.20
C THR A 622 18.91 -29.67 -11.13
N THR A 623 19.00 -30.99 -10.94
CA THR A 623 20.28 -31.71 -11.02
C THR A 623 20.86 -31.66 -12.44
N HIS A 624 20.04 -31.88 -13.47
CA HIS A 624 20.47 -31.83 -14.86
C HIS A 624 20.93 -30.43 -15.30
N ILE A 625 20.28 -29.37 -14.83
CA ILE A 625 20.72 -28.00 -15.13
C ILE A 625 21.91 -27.61 -14.24
N GLY A 626 21.93 -28.09 -12.99
CA GLY A 626 23.01 -27.88 -12.03
C GLY A 626 24.35 -28.43 -12.48
N GLN A 627 24.36 -29.49 -13.30
CA GLN A 627 25.59 -30.06 -13.86
C GLN A 627 26.42 -29.04 -14.66
N TYR A 628 25.77 -28.03 -15.25
CA TYR A 628 26.42 -26.95 -15.99
C TYR A 628 27.46 -26.21 -15.14
N PHE A 629 27.20 -26.00 -13.84
CA PHE A 629 28.13 -25.32 -12.93
C PHE A 629 29.41 -26.12 -12.65
N PHE A 630 29.38 -27.44 -12.90
CA PHE A 630 30.50 -28.34 -12.66
C PHE A 630 31.24 -28.73 -13.94
N MET A 631 30.70 -28.37 -15.11
CA MET A 631 31.35 -28.58 -16.42
C MET A 631 32.30 -27.42 -16.71
N LYS A 632 33.62 -27.71 -16.72
CA LYS A 632 34.65 -26.69 -16.93
C LYS A 632 34.78 -26.20 -18.37
N ASP A 633 34.36 -27.00 -19.35
CA ASP A 633 34.61 -26.77 -20.79
C ASP A 633 33.33 -26.78 -21.65
N CYS A 634 32.21 -26.25 -21.13
CA CYS A 634 30.94 -26.17 -21.88
C CYS A 634 30.72 -24.76 -22.47
N PRO A 635 30.91 -24.54 -23.79
CA PRO A 635 30.77 -23.23 -24.42
C PRO A 635 29.29 -22.92 -24.76
N TYR A 636 28.43 -22.91 -23.74
CA TYR A 636 27.02 -22.56 -23.94
C TYR A 636 26.89 -21.09 -24.35
N GLN A 637 26.26 -20.82 -25.50
CA GLN A 637 26.25 -19.48 -26.13
C GLN A 637 25.61 -18.38 -25.27
N TYR A 638 24.64 -18.73 -24.42
CA TYR A 638 23.96 -17.78 -23.54
C TYR A 638 23.92 -18.29 -22.08
N PRO A 639 25.04 -18.25 -21.36
CA PRO A 639 25.15 -18.81 -20.01
C PRO A 639 24.20 -18.10 -19.02
N ILE A 640 23.82 -16.86 -19.33
CA ILE A 640 22.88 -16.06 -18.54
C ILE A 640 21.51 -16.73 -18.39
N PHE A 641 21.01 -17.40 -19.43
CA PHE A 641 19.71 -18.09 -19.36
C PHE A 641 19.78 -19.31 -18.44
N VAL A 642 20.92 -20.01 -18.40
CA VAL A 642 21.12 -21.15 -17.49
C VAL A 642 21.13 -20.68 -16.03
N TYR A 643 21.76 -19.53 -15.73
CA TYR A 643 21.72 -18.93 -14.39
C TYR A 643 20.31 -18.52 -13.97
N ILE A 644 19.54 -17.89 -14.88
CA ILE A 644 18.15 -17.49 -14.63
C ILE A 644 17.26 -18.73 -14.37
N ILE A 645 17.40 -19.77 -15.19
CA ILE A 645 16.64 -21.01 -15.02
C ILE A 645 17.03 -21.73 -13.74
N GLY A 646 18.31 -21.73 -13.36
CA GLY A 646 18.79 -22.30 -12.10
C GLY A 646 18.22 -21.58 -10.87
N LEU A 647 18.25 -20.25 -10.85
CA LEU A 647 17.64 -19.44 -9.79
C LEU A 647 16.13 -19.70 -9.68
N TYR A 648 15.45 -19.75 -10.83
CA TYR A 648 14.02 -20.05 -10.90
C TYR A 648 13.71 -21.45 -10.36
N GLY A 649 14.48 -22.46 -10.75
CA GLY A 649 14.36 -23.84 -10.26
C GLY A 649 14.46 -23.93 -8.73
N LEU A 650 15.38 -23.18 -8.11
CA LEU A 650 15.51 -23.10 -6.66
C LEU A 650 14.27 -22.47 -5.99
N VAL A 651 13.77 -21.36 -6.53
CA VAL A 651 12.54 -20.72 -6.04
C VAL A 651 11.36 -21.69 -6.11
N PHE A 652 11.23 -22.42 -7.21
CA PHE A 652 10.18 -23.42 -7.39
C PHE A 652 10.29 -24.58 -6.41
N ILE A 653 11.50 -25.10 -6.19
CA ILE A 653 11.74 -26.14 -5.18
C ILE A 653 11.33 -25.64 -3.79
N CYS A 654 11.74 -24.44 -3.38
CA CYS A 654 11.37 -23.87 -2.09
C CYS A 654 9.84 -23.73 -1.92
N LEU A 655 9.15 -23.21 -2.94
CA LEU A 655 7.70 -23.03 -2.90
C LEU A 655 6.95 -24.37 -2.88
N PHE A 656 7.40 -25.37 -3.65
CA PHE A 656 6.80 -26.70 -3.68
C PHE A 656 7.09 -27.50 -2.41
N LEU A 657 8.29 -27.39 -1.83
CA LEU A 657 8.61 -28.00 -0.54
C LEU A 657 7.76 -27.39 0.59
N ASN A 658 7.57 -26.08 0.57
CA ASN A 658 6.68 -25.39 1.50
C ASN A 658 5.22 -25.89 1.37
N PHE A 659 4.73 -26.00 0.13
CA PHE A 659 3.41 -26.57 -0.15
C PHE A 659 3.30 -28.02 0.32
N TRP A 660 4.29 -28.86 -0.01
CA TRP A 660 4.32 -30.29 0.33
C TRP A 660 4.35 -30.48 1.85
N TYR A 661 5.19 -29.72 2.57
CA TYR A 661 5.25 -29.72 4.03
C TYR A 661 3.88 -29.36 4.63
N HIS A 662 3.26 -28.26 4.19
CA HIS A 662 1.95 -27.87 4.70
C HIS A 662 0.81 -28.85 4.36
N ALA A 663 0.88 -29.51 3.21
CA ALA A 663 -0.14 -30.45 2.75
C ALA A 663 -0.01 -31.84 3.40
N TYR A 664 1.21 -32.36 3.57
CA TYR A 664 1.46 -33.74 3.96
C TYR A 664 2.00 -33.94 5.39
N THR A 665 2.68 -32.96 6.02
CA THR A 665 3.20 -33.11 7.39
C THR A 665 2.34 -32.41 8.46
N LYS A 666 1.79 -31.22 8.17
CA LYS A 666 0.90 -30.47 9.11
C LYS A 666 -0.60 -30.77 8.97
N GLY A 667 -0.99 -31.74 8.14
CA GLY A 667 -2.34 -32.32 8.15
C GLY A 667 -3.52 -31.41 7.78
N LYS A 668 -3.32 -30.26 7.11
CA LYS A 668 -4.42 -29.30 6.85
C LYS A 668 -5.31 -29.62 5.64
N ARG A 669 -5.05 -30.70 4.88
CA ARG A 669 -5.95 -31.18 3.81
C ARG A 669 -5.86 -32.71 3.64
N LEU A 670 -6.53 -33.47 4.51
CA LEU A 670 -7.02 -34.81 4.15
C LEU A 670 -8.53 -34.74 3.93
N PRO A 671 -9.09 -35.39 2.88
CA PRO A 671 -10.53 -35.42 2.66
C PRO A 671 -11.23 -36.22 3.76
N LYS A 672 -12.36 -35.71 4.27
CA LYS A 672 -13.33 -36.49 5.05
C LYS A 672 -13.95 -37.57 4.17
N VAL A 673 -13.41 -38.78 4.17
CA VAL A 673 -14.16 -40.01 3.87
C VAL A 673 -13.61 -41.11 4.79
N LEU A 674 -14.52 -41.81 5.49
CA LEU A 674 -14.31 -42.88 6.49
C LEU A 674 -14.06 -42.44 7.95
N ARG A 675 -15.08 -41.83 8.57
CA ARG A 675 -15.55 -42.19 9.93
C ARG A 675 -17.08 -42.09 9.95
N SER A 676 -17.73 -42.97 9.19
CA SER A 676 -19.15 -43.30 9.34
C SER A 676 -19.24 -44.81 9.58
N THR A 677 -18.73 -45.23 10.73
CA THR A 677 -18.91 -46.56 11.32
C THR A 677 -18.19 -46.46 12.65
N ASP A 678 -18.90 -46.06 13.69
CA ASP A 678 -19.02 -46.85 14.92
C ASP A 678 -19.68 -46.04 16.03
N LYS A 679 -20.71 -46.67 16.59
CA LYS A 679 -21.42 -46.36 17.84
C LYS A 679 -22.56 -45.35 17.78
N VAL A 680 -23.63 -45.80 17.12
CA VAL A 680 -24.90 -45.96 17.83
C VAL A 680 -24.65 -46.90 19.02
N GLN A 681 -24.70 -46.37 20.23
CA GLN A 681 -25.15 -47.11 21.40
C GLN A 681 -25.83 -46.09 22.33
N ASN A 682 -27.12 -45.92 22.08
CA ASN A 682 -28.09 -45.66 23.13
C ASN A 682 -28.00 -46.78 24.18
N ASN A 683 -28.08 -46.39 25.45
CA ASN A 683 -28.67 -47.07 26.59
C ASN A 683 -28.58 -46.03 27.74
N ASN A 684 -29.59 -45.67 28.52
CA ASN A 684 -30.93 -46.20 28.80
C ASN A 684 -31.71 -45.05 29.46
N SER A 685 -32.90 -44.69 29.00
CA SER A 685 -34.21 -45.18 29.47
C SER A 685 -34.44 -45.06 30.98
N ILE A 686 -35.28 -44.08 31.30
CA ILE A 686 -36.08 -43.94 32.52
C ILE A 686 -36.89 -45.22 32.74
N SER A 687 -36.81 -45.73 33.97
CA SER A 687 -37.72 -46.74 34.50
C SER A 687 -39.07 -46.09 34.81
N LEU A 688 -40.15 -46.69 34.31
CA LEU A 688 -41.26 -47.19 35.16
C LEU A 688 -42.32 -47.87 34.30
N SER A 689 -42.52 -49.14 34.64
CA SER A 689 -43.58 -50.07 34.28
C SER A 689 -44.98 -49.47 34.06
N LYS A 690 -45.75 -50.04 33.15
CA LYS A 690 -46.95 -50.82 33.51
C LYS A 690 -47.50 -51.62 32.33
N HIS A 691 -47.78 -52.88 32.67
CA HIS A 691 -48.67 -53.88 32.09
C HIS A 691 -49.52 -53.55 30.85
N ASP A 692 -49.51 -54.58 30.00
CA ASP A 692 -50.49 -55.05 29.01
C ASP A 692 -50.55 -54.39 27.63
#